data_AF-A0A2K8SEA5-F1
#
_entry.id   AF-A0A2K8SEA5-F1
#
_cell.length_a   1.000
_cell.length_b   1.000
_cell.length_c   1.000
_cell.angle_alpha   90.00
_cell.angle_beta   90.00
_cell.angle_gamma   90.00
#
_symmetry.space_group_name_H-M   'P 1'
#
loop_
_entity.id
_entity.type
_entity.pdbx_description
1 polymer ?
#
loop_
_entity_poly.entity_id
_entity_poly.type
_entity_poly.pdbx_seq_one_letter_code
_entity_poly.pdbx_strand_id
1 'polypeptide(L)'
;MRSGSAWNIATNFNSYINDYIKTSCFKKGDIVNFSLTPSGKELKVKINKKDTNIIKKGDRSTFVQILRVWCTLGFIKLKNAEFIEKLDTFFEYDFIVEYSFDEDLERQAREIIEKRLNGYTEYSFKNEHTFYNGFSIATLIQNELTYDDNDENIKNRINKAISKCDNKADFLIEGLDDIKNNDSLRRLLTTYKVKGIYDNKKIIQACYKYIFEKEWTNYYKINDIENMFINDSFKKFKVNKENIINLPMNWNNEELIYSKNYSFGEFINHYFLKTGDNSKIAIPIYQRQYNWEQKLATGLLNDILNLKEGKYHYIGGIVLFVPLRDRLNNKLIDGQQRLTTCLIILRQIYNVYLMKDYKIPDVLYNLFVLDQYDENAISKTFKRIDTNSDFRTFNNIIKGEQIQETTTSVFTNSVAVFNIIKDFNEAGLNDLLKKIYEQLILSVTTDHISNEYTLFENLNTKSLQLSTMDLIKNFLFMHIDQQIVDKHEQQLQFTFEEEITSKFKDFKNPTSKMDSFINVFLRLKEKQYATKSAFESFKETLISDFINNRNLKSFEESRKLFIDLGKYIDMYISVSDSNSFNKADSLTYRFKDILTMLEGREIYYPLLMKILINFDYENNKTNKEITKQIRRVFFEIEKYEVRLQVSNYKGQSLSQYIDFNILKELGNGIITPDFIRKLFIGEHEDESNNRISLERFRNSLREYDISNKIATLIGYRIENYLSNNKDFFGDDYNYIDTKYEKRTLEHIIPQKPNEEWYQDIIVWSDHELSLEEAKRWKTKFLNKLGNLMCIEGKSNSKIQNKTFNKKIYEYSKEGKILSSYQFKGYKDETLELMDLRELNNFYEDNIKKRTEQLTKICCDIWKDN
;
A
#
# COMPACT_ATOMS: atom_id res chain seq x y z
N MET A 1 -37.94 -10.17 -38.16
CA MET A 1 -37.51 -11.46 -38.76
C MET A 1 -36.37 -12.02 -37.93
N ARG A 2 -36.50 -13.31 -37.62
CA ARG A 2 -35.55 -14.27 -37.03
C ARG A 2 -34.06 -13.86 -37.03
N SER A 3 -33.48 -13.77 -35.84
CA SER A 3 -32.18 -14.38 -35.56
C SER A 3 -32.44 -15.60 -34.68
N GLY A 4 -32.29 -16.79 -35.28
CA GLY A 4 -32.20 -18.03 -34.53
C GLY A 4 -30.75 -18.24 -34.10
N SER A 5 -30.55 -18.81 -32.93
CA SER A 5 -29.53 -19.83 -32.64
C SER A 5 -29.50 -20.10 -31.14
N ALA A 6 -29.50 -21.39 -30.81
CA ALA A 6 -29.31 -22.04 -29.50
C ALA A 6 -30.24 -21.66 -28.33
N TRP A 7 -30.62 -20.40 -28.19
CA TRP A 7 -31.18 -19.95 -26.93
C TRP A 7 -32.67 -20.15 -26.75
N ASN A 8 -33.45 -20.05 -27.83
CA ASN A 8 -34.88 -20.39 -27.81
C ASN A 8 -35.15 -21.86 -27.48
N ILE A 9 -34.10 -22.71 -27.46
CA ILE A 9 -34.17 -24.13 -27.11
C ILE A 9 -34.14 -24.31 -25.59
N ALA A 10 -33.38 -23.47 -24.88
CA ALA A 10 -33.23 -23.56 -23.43
C ALA A 10 -34.34 -22.84 -22.68
N THR A 11 -34.87 -21.70 -23.19
CA THR A 11 -35.64 -20.77 -22.36
C THR A 11 -37.10 -21.10 -22.04
N ASN A 12 -37.61 -22.19 -22.60
CA ASN A 12 -38.97 -22.62 -22.39
C ASN A 12 -39.11 -23.95 -23.11
N PHE A 13 -38.79 -25.06 -22.47
CA PHE A 13 -38.99 -26.39 -23.06
C PHE A 13 -40.41 -26.56 -23.60
N ASN A 14 -41.40 -25.93 -22.96
CA ASN A 14 -42.79 -25.90 -23.41
C ASN A 14 -43.01 -25.00 -24.65
N SER A 15 -42.34 -23.85 -24.76
CA SER A 15 -42.40 -22.97 -25.95
C SER A 15 -41.57 -23.50 -27.10
N TYR A 16 -40.43 -24.16 -26.84
CA TYR A 16 -39.61 -24.82 -27.85
C TYR A 16 -40.34 -26.02 -28.44
N ILE A 17 -40.92 -26.90 -27.63
CA ILE A 17 -41.78 -27.98 -28.13
C ILE A 17 -42.93 -27.38 -28.96
N ASN A 18 -43.63 -26.36 -28.46
CA ASN A 18 -44.77 -25.76 -29.17
C ASN A 18 -44.37 -24.99 -30.46
N ASP A 19 -43.24 -24.29 -30.48
CA ASP A 19 -42.75 -23.56 -31.64
C ASP A 19 -42.04 -24.47 -32.64
N TYR A 20 -41.38 -25.54 -32.19
CA TYR A 20 -40.85 -26.60 -33.04
C TYR A 20 -41.99 -27.41 -33.67
N ILE A 21 -43.08 -27.68 -32.94
CA ILE A 21 -44.35 -28.21 -33.52
C ILE A 21 -44.95 -27.25 -34.55
N LYS A 22 -44.86 -25.92 -34.36
CA LYS A 22 -45.35 -24.92 -35.33
C LYS A 22 -44.45 -24.76 -36.56
N THR A 23 -43.15 -25.04 -36.46
CA THR A 23 -42.16 -24.67 -37.50
C THR A 23 -41.49 -25.85 -38.18
N SER A 24 -41.60 -27.06 -37.64
CA SER A 24 -41.18 -28.30 -38.31
C SER A 24 -42.40 -29.14 -38.64
N CYS A 25 -42.25 -30.08 -39.56
CA CYS A 25 -43.29 -30.74 -40.38
C CYS A 25 -44.34 -31.58 -39.63
N PHE A 26 -44.49 -31.41 -38.32
CA PHE A 26 -45.46 -32.13 -37.52
C PHE A 26 -46.85 -31.52 -37.70
N LYS A 27 -47.82 -32.34 -38.06
CA LYS A 27 -49.22 -31.91 -38.03
C LYS A 27 -49.69 -31.96 -36.57
N LYS A 28 -50.59 -31.04 -36.22
CA LYS A 28 -51.30 -31.03 -34.93
C LYS A 28 -51.99 -32.40 -34.76
N GLY A 29 -51.35 -33.30 -34.01
CA GLY A 29 -51.73 -34.72 -33.93
C GLY A 29 -50.59 -35.72 -33.69
N ASP A 30 -49.32 -35.33 -33.91
CA ASP A 30 -48.17 -36.27 -33.84
C ASP A 30 -47.69 -36.60 -32.41
N ILE A 31 -48.10 -35.79 -31.42
CA ILE A 31 -47.86 -36.04 -30.00
C ILE A 31 -49.21 -36.33 -29.35
N VAL A 32 -49.39 -37.58 -28.93
CA VAL A 32 -50.72 -38.14 -28.66
C VAL A 32 -51.22 -37.79 -27.26
N ASN A 33 -50.35 -37.38 -26.33
CA ASN A 33 -50.78 -36.74 -25.09
C ASN A 33 -49.65 -35.90 -24.47
N PHE A 34 -49.96 -34.63 -24.21
CA PHE A 34 -49.30 -33.77 -23.23
C PHE A 34 -50.27 -33.60 -22.07
N SER A 35 -49.97 -34.18 -20.92
CA SER A 35 -50.70 -33.86 -19.70
C SER A 35 -49.73 -33.62 -18.56
N LEU A 36 -49.96 -32.50 -17.88
CA LEU A 36 -49.37 -32.26 -16.57
C LEU A 36 -50.04 -33.22 -15.59
N THR A 37 -49.27 -33.80 -14.69
CA THR A 37 -49.86 -34.50 -13.55
C THR A 37 -50.70 -33.52 -12.72
N PRO A 38 -51.70 -33.97 -11.95
CA PRO A 38 -52.57 -33.08 -11.17
C PRO A 38 -51.83 -32.14 -10.19
N SER A 39 -50.57 -32.44 -9.85
CA SER A 39 -49.70 -31.59 -9.01
C SER A 39 -48.93 -30.51 -9.78
N GLY A 40 -49.01 -30.48 -11.12
CA GLY A 40 -48.38 -29.47 -11.97
C GLY A 40 -46.86 -29.56 -12.13
N LYS A 41 -46.20 -30.60 -11.59
CA LYS A 41 -44.72 -30.71 -11.57
C LYS A 41 -44.13 -31.77 -12.50
N GLU A 42 -44.95 -32.56 -13.18
CA GLU A 42 -44.46 -33.63 -14.05
C GLU A 42 -45.18 -33.60 -15.41
N LEU A 43 -44.43 -33.82 -16.48
CA LEU A 43 -44.94 -33.89 -17.85
C LEU A 43 -44.95 -35.35 -18.34
N LYS A 44 -46.11 -35.83 -18.80
CA LYS A 44 -46.21 -37.10 -19.54
C LYS A 44 -46.14 -36.84 -21.04
N VAL A 45 -45.22 -37.50 -21.73
CA VAL A 45 -45.01 -37.34 -23.17
C VAL A 45 -45.13 -38.69 -23.88
N LYS A 46 -46.05 -38.78 -24.85
CA LYS A 46 -46.31 -39.99 -25.66
C LYS A 46 -46.28 -39.66 -27.16
N ILE A 47 -45.41 -40.36 -27.91
CA ILE A 47 -45.16 -40.11 -29.35
C ILE A 47 -45.80 -41.23 -30.19
N ASN A 48 -46.53 -40.89 -31.26
CA ASN A 48 -47.20 -41.90 -32.10
C ASN A 48 -46.20 -42.64 -33.02
N LYS A 49 -46.14 -43.97 -32.94
CA LYS A 49 -45.19 -44.78 -33.73
C LYS A 49 -45.37 -44.66 -35.24
N LYS A 50 -46.59 -44.41 -35.76
CA LYS A 50 -46.86 -44.42 -37.21
C LYS A 50 -46.31 -43.22 -37.99
N ASP A 51 -46.10 -42.07 -37.34
CA ASP A 51 -45.54 -40.87 -37.98
C ASP A 51 -44.05 -40.64 -37.65
N THR A 52 -43.43 -41.55 -36.88
CA THR A 52 -41.99 -41.45 -36.58
C THR A 52 -41.15 -41.37 -37.85
N ASN A 53 -41.53 -42.06 -38.93
CA ASN A 53 -40.83 -42.09 -40.22
C ASN A 53 -40.69 -40.72 -40.93
N ILE A 54 -41.32 -39.66 -40.39
CA ILE A 54 -41.25 -38.31 -40.95
C ILE A 54 -40.05 -37.52 -40.37
N ILE A 55 -39.46 -37.96 -39.26
CA ILE A 55 -38.23 -37.35 -38.73
C ILE A 55 -37.03 -37.94 -39.45
N LYS A 56 -36.26 -37.11 -40.16
CA LYS A 56 -35.02 -37.52 -40.82
C LYS A 56 -34.09 -38.17 -39.79
N LYS A 57 -33.42 -39.26 -40.21
CA LYS A 57 -32.65 -40.14 -39.33
C LYS A 57 -31.54 -39.41 -38.54
N GLY A 58 -30.98 -38.33 -39.08
CA GLY A 58 -29.99 -37.48 -38.39
C GLY A 58 -30.58 -36.67 -37.23
N ASP A 59 -31.78 -36.11 -37.41
CA ASP A 59 -32.40 -35.19 -36.46
C ASP A 59 -32.90 -35.91 -35.19
N ARG A 60 -33.21 -37.21 -35.28
CA ARG A 60 -33.54 -38.05 -34.10
C ARG A 60 -32.34 -38.22 -33.17
N SER A 61 -31.15 -38.40 -33.72
CA SER A 61 -29.91 -38.59 -32.94
C SER A 61 -29.53 -37.30 -32.23
N THR A 62 -29.60 -36.16 -32.91
CA THR A 62 -29.35 -34.83 -32.33
C THR A 62 -30.30 -34.55 -31.16
N PHE A 63 -31.58 -34.82 -31.36
CA PHE A 63 -32.62 -34.58 -30.36
C PHE A 63 -32.41 -35.42 -29.08
N VAL A 64 -32.07 -36.71 -29.25
CA VAL A 64 -31.77 -37.61 -28.12
C VAL A 64 -30.50 -37.16 -27.38
N GLN A 65 -29.46 -36.71 -28.08
CA GLN A 65 -28.23 -36.24 -27.43
C GLN A 65 -28.43 -34.95 -26.64
N ILE A 66 -29.27 -34.02 -27.12
CA ILE A 66 -29.63 -32.81 -26.39
C ILE A 66 -30.36 -33.19 -25.09
N LEU A 67 -31.34 -34.11 -25.17
CA LEU A 67 -32.03 -34.64 -23.99
C LEU A 67 -31.08 -35.31 -22.99
N ARG A 68 -30.04 -36.02 -23.46
CA ARG A 68 -29.01 -36.62 -22.61
C ARG A 68 -28.19 -35.57 -21.88
N VAL A 69 -27.75 -34.51 -22.57
CA VAL A 69 -27.01 -33.42 -21.94
C VAL A 69 -27.86 -32.70 -20.92
N TRP A 70 -29.15 -32.49 -21.19
CA TRP A 70 -30.04 -31.87 -20.21
C TRP A 70 -30.34 -32.74 -19.00
N CYS A 71 -30.48 -34.06 -19.18
CA CYS A 71 -30.56 -35.01 -18.07
C CYS A 71 -29.25 -35.05 -17.25
N THR A 72 -28.10 -34.99 -17.93
CA THR A 72 -26.76 -35.03 -17.30
C THR A 72 -26.44 -33.75 -16.53
N LEU A 73 -26.85 -32.60 -17.06
CA LEU A 73 -26.75 -31.30 -16.38
C LEU A 73 -27.86 -31.12 -15.32
N GLY A 74 -28.79 -32.07 -15.20
CA GLY A 74 -29.80 -32.13 -14.15
C GLY A 74 -31.03 -31.25 -14.37
N PHE A 75 -31.19 -30.65 -15.56
CA PHE A 75 -32.31 -29.77 -15.89
C PHE A 75 -33.64 -30.54 -16.07
N ILE A 76 -33.56 -31.81 -16.46
CA ILE A 76 -34.70 -32.68 -16.72
C ILE A 76 -34.41 -34.07 -16.15
N LYS A 77 -35.39 -34.75 -15.56
CA LYS A 77 -35.25 -36.10 -15.02
C LYS A 77 -36.30 -37.04 -15.61
N LEU A 78 -35.87 -38.20 -16.10
CA LEU A 78 -36.78 -39.20 -16.67
C LEU A 78 -37.16 -40.21 -15.60
N LYS A 79 -38.44 -40.27 -15.22
CA LYS A 79 -38.88 -41.09 -14.07
C LYS A 79 -38.90 -42.59 -14.36
N ASN A 80 -39.21 -42.97 -15.58
CA ASN A 80 -39.43 -44.36 -16.01
C ASN A 80 -38.39 -44.84 -17.03
N ALA A 81 -37.26 -44.14 -17.10
CA ALA A 81 -36.04 -44.61 -17.74
C ALA A 81 -34.93 -44.63 -16.68
N GLU A 82 -34.66 -45.81 -16.11
CA GLU A 82 -33.70 -45.97 -15.01
C GLU A 82 -32.26 -45.53 -15.38
N PHE A 83 -31.94 -45.48 -16.68
CA PHE A 83 -30.62 -45.06 -17.17
C PHE A 83 -30.76 -44.17 -18.43
N ILE A 84 -29.93 -43.12 -18.51
CA ILE A 84 -29.79 -42.17 -19.63
C ILE A 84 -29.52 -42.88 -20.97
N GLU A 85 -28.99 -44.11 -20.92
CA GLU A 85 -28.76 -44.98 -22.07
C GLU A 85 -30.06 -45.40 -22.79
N LYS A 86 -31.18 -45.57 -22.07
CA LYS A 86 -32.47 -45.95 -22.68
C LYS A 86 -33.08 -44.86 -23.57
N LEU A 87 -32.54 -43.63 -23.54
CA LEU A 87 -32.93 -42.54 -24.43
C LEU A 87 -32.68 -42.84 -25.93
N ASP A 88 -31.83 -43.80 -26.30
CA ASP A 88 -31.72 -44.20 -27.72
C ASP A 88 -33.02 -44.82 -28.25
N THR A 89 -33.83 -45.37 -27.35
CA THR A 89 -35.17 -45.91 -27.65
C THR A 89 -36.28 -44.89 -27.37
N PHE A 90 -35.95 -43.60 -27.23
CA PHE A 90 -36.88 -42.53 -26.83
C PHE A 90 -38.15 -42.47 -27.69
N PHE A 91 -38.02 -42.77 -28.99
CA PHE A 91 -39.14 -42.75 -29.93
C PHE A 91 -39.92 -44.08 -29.99
N GLU A 92 -39.52 -45.09 -29.23
CA GLU A 92 -40.09 -46.44 -29.25
C GLU A 92 -40.96 -46.77 -28.02
N TYR A 93 -40.84 -45.98 -26.95
CA TYR A 93 -41.55 -46.18 -25.67
C TYR A 93 -42.12 -44.86 -25.13
N ASP A 94 -43.02 -44.93 -24.16
CA ASP A 94 -43.62 -43.75 -23.52
C ASP A 94 -42.74 -43.29 -22.34
N PHE A 95 -42.42 -41.99 -22.26
CA PHE A 95 -41.55 -41.42 -21.22
C PHE A 95 -42.27 -40.39 -20.35
N ILE A 96 -42.00 -40.42 -19.05
CA ILE A 96 -42.47 -39.45 -18.05
C ILE A 96 -41.27 -38.60 -17.67
N VAL A 97 -41.43 -37.31 -17.90
CA VAL A 97 -40.39 -36.30 -17.78
C VAL A 97 -40.76 -35.40 -16.60
N GLU A 98 -39.99 -35.47 -15.52
CA GLU A 98 -40.06 -34.52 -14.43
C GLU A 98 -39.06 -33.42 -14.68
N TYR A 99 -39.50 -32.17 -14.60
CA TYR A 99 -38.66 -31.01 -14.84
C TYR A 99 -38.85 -30.03 -13.68
N SER A 100 -37.79 -29.32 -13.32
CA SER A 100 -37.86 -28.20 -12.39
C SER A 100 -37.36 -26.97 -13.13
N PHE A 101 -38.29 -26.14 -13.62
CA PHE A 101 -37.92 -24.86 -14.24
C PHE A 101 -37.70 -23.81 -13.15
N ASP A 102 -36.48 -23.25 -13.14
CA ASP A 102 -36.09 -22.08 -12.38
C ASP A 102 -35.33 -21.14 -13.35
N GLU A 103 -35.84 -19.92 -13.54
CA GLU A 103 -35.39 -18.96 -14.57
C GLU A 103 -33.91 -18.54 -14.42
N ASP A 104 -33.32 -18.63 -13.23
CA ASP A 104 -31.91 -18.26 -13.02
C ASP A 104 -30.93 -19.34 -13.51
N LEU A 105 -31.33 -20.62 -13.46
CA LEU A 105 -30.54 -21.74 -13.98
C LEU A 105 -30.47 -21.71 -15.51
N GLU A 106 -31.51 -21.19 -16.14
CA GLU A 106 -31.64 -20.96 -17.57
C GLU A 106 -30.70 -19.82 -18.05
N ARG A 107 -30.57 -18.74 -17.26
CA ARG A 107 -29.61 -17.65 -17.52
C ARG A 107 -28.16 -18.08 -17.32
N GLN A 108 -27.88 -18.94 -16.36
CA GLN A 108 -26.52 -19.44 -16.14
C GLN A 108 -26.11 -20.47 -17.19
N ALA A 109 -27.02 -21.35 -17.61
CA ALA A 109 -26.81 -22.23 -18.75
C ALA A 109 -26.57 -21.44 -20.06
N ARG A 110 -27.28 -20.30 -20.25
CA ARG A 110 -27.06 -19.34 -21.35
C ARG A 110 -25.61 -18.90 -21.44
N GLU A 111 -25.09 -18.34 -20.35
CA GLU A 111 -23.76 -17.72 -20.35
C GLU A 111 -22.64 -18.76 -20.48
N ILE A 112 -22.84 -19.96 -19.93
CA ILE A 112 -21.85 -21.05 -19.98
C ILE A 112 -21.76 -21.65 -21.38
N ILE A 113 -22.90 -21.85 -22.06
CA ILE A 113 -22.92 -22.39 -23.43
C ILE A 113 -22.45 -21.32 -24.43
N GLU A 114 -22.89 -20.06 -24.29
CA GLU A 114 -22.48 -18.95 -25.17
C GLU A 114 -20.99 -18.61 -25.05
N LYS A 115 -20.41 -18.57 -23.84
CA LYS A 115 -18.96 -18.34 -23.68
C LYS A 115 -18.10 -19.52 -24.14
N ARG A 116 -18.58 -20.76 -23.99
CA ARG A 116 -17.81 -21.93 -24.45
C ARG A 116 -17.89 -22.16 -25.96
N LEU A 117 -18.97 -21.76 -26.63
CA LEU A 117 -19.09 -21.87 -28.10
C LEU A 117 -18.46 -20.69 -28.85
N ASN A 118 -18.41 -19.48 -28.27
CA ASN A 118 -17.80 -18.32 -28.93
C ASN A 118 -16.26 -18.40 -29.06
N GLY A 119 -15.59 -19.37 -28.43
CA GLY A 119 -14.17 -19.68 -28.65
C GLY A 119 -13.87 -20.70 -29.76
N TYR A 120 -14.90 -21.26 -30.42
CA TYR A 120 -14.77 -22.28 -31.47
C TYR A 120 -15.39 -21.84 -32.81
N THR A 121 -15.19 -20.58 -33.21
CA THR A 121 -15.63 -20.10 -34.54
C THR A 121 -14.56 -20.17 -35.64
N GLU A 122 -13.35 -20.68 -35.37
CA GLU A 122 -12.42 -21.11 -36.44
C GLU A 122 -11.99 -22.59 -36.40
N TYR A 123 -12.24 -23.32 -35.31
CA TYR A 123 -12.50 -24.76 -35.46
C TYR A 123 -13.99 -24.96 -35.45
N SER A 124 -14.54 -25.22 -36.64
CA SER A 124 -15.71 -26.08 -36.71
C SER A 124 -15.40 -27.33 -35.86
N PHE A 125 -16.06 -27.51 -34.70
CA PHE A 125 -16.66 -28.83 -34.55
C PHE A 125 -17.48 -28.95 -35.83
N LYS A 126 -17.08 -29.83 -36.75
CA LYS A 126 -17.65 -29.89 -38.11
C LYS A 126 -19.18 -29.99 -38.09
N ASN A 127 -19.76 -30.22 -36.92
CA ASN A 127 -21.15 -30.10 -36.55
C ASN A 127 -21.27 -30.01 -35.00
N GLU A 128 -22.32 -29.34 -34.48
CA GLU A 128 -22.70 -29.34 -33.04
C GLU A 128 -22.66 -30.75 -32.42
N HIS A 129 -22.93 -31.76 -33.25
CA HIS A 129 -22.80 -33.19 -32.96
C HIS A 129 -21.46 -33.63 -32.35
N THR A 130 -20.32 -33.02 -32.69
CA THR A 130 -19.01 -33.48 -32.18
C THR A 130 -18.82 -33.13 -30.69
N PHE A 131 -19.31 -31.97 -30.26
CA PHE A 131 -19.28 -31.53 -28.86
C PHE A 131 -20.22 -32.38 -27.99
N TYR A 132 -21.45 -32.63 -28.47
CA TYR A 132 -22.43 -33.48 -27.78
C TYR A 132 -21.99 -34.96 -27.71
N ASN A 133 -21.31 -35.46 -28.75
CA ASN A 133 -20.71 -36.80 -28.76
C ASN A 133 -19.55 -36.93 -27.75
N GLY A 134 -18.61 -35.98 -27.73
CA GLY A 134 -17.48 -36.00 -26.79
C GLY A 134 -17.91 -35.89 -25.33
N PHE A 135 -18.94 -35.08 -25.05
CA PHE A 135 -19.54 -34.97 -23.72
C PHE A 135 -20.28 -36.26 -23.31
N SER A 136 -21.02 -36.88 -24.24
CA SER A 136 -21.72 -38.16 -24.02
C SER A 136 -20.75 -39.33 -23.78
N ILE A 137 -19.62 -39.40 -24.50
CA ILE A 137 -18.58 -40.43 -24.32
C ILE A 137 -17.93 -40.32 -22.94
N ALA A 138 -17.56 -39.11 -22.53
CA ALA A 138 -16.95 -38.91 -21.22
C ALA A 138 -17.94 -39.18 -20.07
N THR A 139 -19.23 -38.91 -20.27
CA THR A 139 -20.29 -39.24 -19.30
C THR A 139 -20.56 -40.76 -19.25
N LEU A 140 -20.53 -41.46 -20.39
CA LEU A 140 -20.62 -42.92 -20.47
C LEU A 140 -19.44 -43.62 -19.77
N ILE A 141 -18.22 -43.13 -19.99
CA ILE A 141 -17.01 -43.63 -19.29
C ILE A 141 -17.13 -43.41 -17.77
N GLN A 142 -17.74 -42.31 -17.35
CA GLN A 142 -17.90 -41.97 -15.93
C GLN A 142 -19.03 -42.75 -15.24
N ASN A 143 -20.06 -43.20 -15.99
CA ASN A 143 -21.18 -43.99 -15.46
C ASN A 143 -20.95 -45.51 -15.50
N GLU A 144 -20.15 -46.04 -16.43
CA GLU A 144 -19.87 -47.48 -16.58
C GLU A 144 -18.74 -48.00 -15.67
N LEU A 145 -18.00 -47.12 -14.99
CA LEU A 145 -16.99 -47.49 -14.00
C LEU A 145 -17.66 -47.80 -12.65
N THR A 146 -18.14 -49.04 -12.49
CA THR A 146 -18.52 -49.60 -11.17
C THR A 146 -17.31 -50.21 -10.47
N TYR A 147 -17.39 -50.32 -9.15
CA TYR A 147 -16.22 -50.50 -8.26
C TYR A 147 -15.49 -51.87 -8.34
N ASP A 148 -15.87 -52.78 -9.24
CA ASP A 148 -15.42 -54.18 -9.14
C ASP A 148 -15.30 -54.95 -10.48
N ASP A 149 -14.84 -54.31 -11.56
CA ASP A 149 -14.56 -54.98 -12.84
C ASP A 149 -13.04 -55.03 -13.16
N ASN A 150 -12.56 -56.19 -13.64
CA ASN A 150 -11.16 -56.41 -14.04
C ASN A 150 -10.79 -55.70 -15.37
N ASP A 151 -9.49 -55.41 -15.52
CA ASP A 151 -8.91 -54.48 -16.51
C ASP A 151 -9.23 -54.78 -17.98
N GLU A 152 -9.34 -56.04 -18.35
CA GLU A 152 -9.63 -56.45 -19.74
C GLU A 152 -11.08 -56.09 -20.16
N ASN A 153 -11.99 -56.03 -19.20
CA ASN A 153 -13.41 -55.72 -19.44
C ASN A 153 -13.63 -54.21 -19.61
N ILE A 154 -12.93 -53.39 -18.82
CA ILE A 154 -12.94 -51.92 -18.92
C ILE A 154 -12.37 -51.48 -20.27
N LYS A 155 -11.23 -52.06 -20.65
CA LYS A 155 -10.57 -51.78 -21.93
C LYS A 155 -11.43 -52.16 -23.13
N ASN A 156 -12.06 -53.34 -23.10
CA ASN A 156 -12.99 -53.77 -24.15
C ASN A 156 -14.24 -52.90 -24.23
N ARG A 157 -14.77 -52.41 -23.10
CA ARG A 157 -15.95 -51.53 -23.08
C ARG A 157 -15.65 -50.12 -23.62
N ILE A 158 -14.51 -49.54 -23.28
CA ILE A 158 -14.08 -48.25 -23.83
C ILE A 158 -13.88 -48.35 -25.35
N ASN A 159 -13.22 -49.42 -25.81
CA ASN A 159 -13.05 -49.69 -27.24
C ASN A 159 -14.39 -49.94 -27.94
N LYS A 160 -15.35 -50.63 -27.30
CA LYS A 160 -16.71 -50.85 -27.83
C LYS A 160 -17.51 -49.56 -27.91
N ALA A 161 -17.37 -48.64 -26.96
CA ALA A 161 -18.01 -47.32 -26.98
C ALA A 161 -17.45 -46.44 -28.11
N ILE A 162 -16.12 -46.35 -28.23
CA ILE A 162 -15.44 -45.63 -29.32
C ILE A 162 -15.78 -46.25 -30.69
N SER A 163 -15.94 -47.57 -30.76
CA SER A 163 -16.28 -48.27 -32.01
C SER A 163 -17.69 -48.00 -32.55
N LYS A 164 -18.59 -47.45 -31.72
CA LYS A 164 -19.96 -47.06 -32.09
C LYS A 164 -20.08 -45.62 -32.56
N CYS A 165 -18.98 -44.84 -32.53
CA CYS A 165 -18.95 -43.47 -33.02
C CYS A 165 -18.60 -43.44 -34.51
N ASP A 166 -19.31 -42.60 -35.29
CA ASP A 166 -19.18 -42.54 -36.76
C ASP A 166 -17.81 -41.99 -37.23
N ASN A 167 -17.11 -41.21 -36.40
CA ASN A 167 -15.79 -40.63 -36.69
C ASN A 167 -14.71 -41.10 -35.70
N LYS A 168 -14.25 -42.35 -35.88
CA LYS A 168 -13.25 -42.99 -34.99
C LYS A 168 -11.86 -42.35 -35.03
N ALA A 169 -11.51 -41.71 -36.15
CA ALA A 169 -10.21 -41.06 -36.33
C ALA A 169 -10.04 -39.82 -35.45
N ASP A 170 -11.13 -39.13 -35.10
CA ASP A 170 -11.11 -37.93 -34.25
C ASP A 170 -10.86 -38.27 -32.77
N PHE A 171 -10.94 -39.55 -32.40
CA PHE A 171 -10.78 -40.06 -31.03
C PHE A 171 -9.66 -41.10 -30.91
N LEU A 172 -8.63 -41.02 -31.77
CA LEU A 172 -7.40 -41.80 -31.55
C LEU A 172 -6.73 -41.33 -30.25
N ILE A 173 -7.15 -41.98 -29.18
CA ILE A 173 -6.56 -41.88 -27.86
C ILE A 173 -5.30 -42.74 -27.87
N GLU A 174 -4.14 -42.10 -27.98
CA GLU A 174 -2.87 -42.77 -27.67
C GLU A 174 -2.88 -43.19 -26.18
N GLY A 175 -2.57 -44.47 -25.91
CA GLY A 175 -2.35 -45.00 -24.56
C GLY A 175 -3.51 -45.77 -23.92
N LEU A 176 -4.62 -46.02 -24.63
CA LEU A 176 -5.69 -46.92 -24.14
C LEU A 176 -5.18 -48.34 -23.89
N ASP A 177 -4.16 -48.76 -24.64
CA ASP A 177 -3.52 -50.06 -24.47
C ASP A 177 -2.69 -50.19 -23.19
N ASP A 178 -2.38 -49.06 -22.56
CA ASP A 178 -1.56 -48.97 -21.34
C ASP A 178 -2.39 -49.03 -20.06
N ILE A 179 -3.72 -49.08 -20.14
CA ILE A 179 -4.61 -49.32 -19.00
C ILE A 179 -4.58 -50.81 -18.64
N LYS A 180 -3.87 -51.15 -17.57
CA LYS A 180 -3.60 -52.53 -17.13
C LYS A 180 -3.86 -52.77 -15.63
N ASN A 181 -4.38 -51.74 -14.94
CA ASN A 181 -4.79 -51.70 -13.54
C ASN A 181 -5.26 -50.28 -13.20
N ASN A 182 -5.91 -50.14 -12.04
CA ASN A 182 -6.37 -48.86 -11.50
C ASN A 182 -5.28 -47.76 -11.43
N ASP A 183 -3.98 -48.10 -11.29
CA ASP A 183 -2.89 -47.10 -11.28
C ASP A 183 -2.56 -46.56 -12.69
N SER A 184 -2.65 -47.41 -13.72
CA SER A 184 -2.56 -46.98 -15.12
C SER A 184 -3.79 -46.22 -15.59
N LEU A 185 -5.00 -46.58 -15.12
CA LEU A 185 -6.19 -45.75 -15.33
C LEU A 185 -6.07 -44.40 -14.60
N ARG A 186 -5.54 -44.38 -13.36
CA ARG A 186 -5.22 -43.13 -12.64
C ARG A 186 -4.19 -42.30 -13.38
N ARG A 187 -3.15 -42.90 -13.96
CA ARG A 187 -2.16 -42.18 -14.79
C ARG A 187 -2.76 -41.67 -16.07
N LEU A 188 -3.59 -42.45 -16.77
CA LEU A 188 -4.25 -41.99 -17.99
C LEU A 188 -5.24 -40.85 -17.67
N LEU A 189 -6.01 -40.97 -16.59
CA LEU A 189 -6.88 -39.91 -16.09
C LEU A 189 -6.09 -38.72 -15.55
N THR A 190 -4.89 -38.91 -15.00
CA THR A 190 -3.98 -37.81 -14.62
C THR A 190 -3.38 -37.16 -15.86
N THR A 191 -3.06 -37.94 -16.89
CA THR A 191 -2.64 -37.47 -18.22
C THR A 191 -3.78 -36.73 -18.92
N TYR A 192 -5.04 -37.14 -18.73
CA TYR A 192 -6.22 -36.43 -19.25
C TYR A 192 -6.61 -35.22 -18.44
N LYS A 193 -6.42 -35.25 -17.12
CA LYS A 193 -6.49 -34.10 -16.22
C LYS A 193 -5.42 -33.07 -16.58
N VAL A 194 -4.23 -33.54 -16.99
CA VAL A 194 -3.15 -32.70 -17.56
C VAL A 194 -3.52 -32.20 -18.97
N LYS A 195 -4.27 -32.98 -19.75
CA LYS A 195 -4.83 -32.55 -21.05
C LYS A 195 -6.17 -31.78 -20.94
N GLY A 196 -6.65 -31.45 -19.74
CA GLY A 196 -7.87 -30.64 -19.55
C GLY A 196 -9.18 -31.32 -19.94
N ILE A 197 -9.20 -32.64 -20.08
CA ILE A 197 -10.44 -33.39 -20.27
C ILE A 197 -10.86 -33.90 -18.89
N TYR A 198 -11.75 -33.12 -18.23
CA TYR A 198 -12.44 -33.35 -16.94
C TYR A 198 -11.73 -32.98 -15.63
N ASP A 199 -12.32 -32.01 -14.92
CA ASP A 199 -12.06 -31.65 -13.51
C ASP A 199 -13.30 -32.01 -12.67
N ASN A 200 -13.16 -32.76 -11.56
CA ASN A 200 -14.28 -33.01 -10.65
C ASN A 200 -13.83 -33.35 -9.21
N LYS A 201 -13.80 -32.32 -8.36
CA LYS A 201 -13.43 -32.32 -6.93
C LYS A 201 -14.32 -33.26 -6.06
N LYS A 202 -15.52 -33.62 -6.52
CA LYS A 202 -16.47 -34.50 -5.80
C LYS A 202 -16.18 -36.01 -5.92
N ILE A 203 -15.39 -36.44 -6.91
CA ILE A 203 -14.99 -37.85 -7.06
C ILE A 203 -13.86 -38.20 -6.07
N ILE A 204 -12.98 -37.23 -5.79
CA ILE A 204 -11.83 -37.39 -4.87
C ILE A 204 -12.30 -37.52 -3.41
N GLN A 205 -13.36 -36.80 -3.01
CA GLN A 205 -13.90 -36.86 -1.64
C GLN A 205 -14.64 -38.17 -1.35
N ALA A 206 -15.26 -38.81 -2.36
CA ALA A 206 -15.85 -40.14 -2.22
C ALA A 206 -14.76 -41.24 -2.08
N CYS A 207 -13.62 -41.09 -2.75
CA CYS A 207 -12.49 -42.02 -2.61
C CYS A 207 -11.74 -41.90 -1.27
N TYR A 208 -11.72 -40.71 -0.64
CA TYR A 208 -11.05 -40.50 0.65
C TYR A 208 -11.79 -41.15 1.82
N LYS A 209 -13.13 -41.12 1.77
CA LYS A 209 -13.96 -41.72 2.79
C LYS A 209 -13.75 -43.23 2.85
N TYR A 210 -13.49 -43.91 1.73
CA TYR A 210 -13.30 -45.37 1.69
C TYR A 210 -11.91 -45.85 2.12
N ILE A 211 -10.97 -45.01 2.62
CA ILE A 211 -9.56 -45.41 2.81
C ILE A 211 -9.01 -45.45 4.26
N PHE A 212 -9.59 -44.83 5.30
CA PHE A 212 -8.95 -44.92 6.64
C PHE A 212 -9.93 -44.84 7.82
N GLU A 213 -10.17 -45.99 8.45
CA GLU A 213 -10.59 -46.17 9.84
C GLU A 213 -9.62 -47.19 10.44
N LYS A 214 -8.63 -46.72 11.21
CA LYS A 214 -8.61 -46.88 12.68
C LYS A 214 -7.28 -46.39 13.28
N GLU A 215 -7.46 -45.61 14.35
CA GLU A 215 -6.59 -45.37 15.50
C GLU A 215 -5.38 -44.42 15.37
N TRP A 216 -5.65 -43.19 15.82
CA TRP A 216 -4.73 -42.31 16.54
C TRP A 216 -4.08 -43.00 17.74
N THR A 217 -2.84 -42.63 18.09
CA THR A 217 -2.52 -42.00 19.39
C THR A 217 -1.08 -41.45 19.48
N ASN A 218 -1.00 -40.23 20.05
CA ASN A 218 0.07 -39.65 20.88
C ASN A 218 1.17 -38.75 20.27
N TYR A 219 0.82 -37.45 20.24
CA TYR A 219 1.44 -36.34 21.00
C TYR A 219 2.91 -35.90 20.73
N TYR A 220 3.01 -34.71 20.09
CA TYR A 220 4.01 -33.63 20.16
C TYR A 220 5.27 -33.76 21.05
N LYS A 221 6.42 -33.33 20.49
CA LYS A 221 7.33 -32.26 20.98
C LYS A 221 8.52 -32.08 20.01
N ILE A 222 8.62 -30.94 19.30
CA ILE A 222 9.50 -29.77 19.56
C ILE A 222 11.00 -30.01 19.27
N ASN A 223 11.52 -29.19 18.34
CA ASN A 223 12.92 -28.84 18.02
C ASN A 223 13.79 -29.87 17.27
N ASP A 224 14.16 -29.54 16.01
CA ASP A 224 15.56 -29.29 15.61
C ASP A 224 15.71 -29.22 14.08
N ILE A 225 15.74 -27.99 13.58
CA ILE A 225 15.91 -27.65 12.15
C ILE A 225 17.35 -27.92 11.66
N GLU A 226 18.30 -28.18 12.55
CA GLU A 226 19.72 -28.40 12.19
C GLU A 226 20.03 -29.83 11.69
N ASN A 227 19.18 -30.83 11.94
CA ASN A 227 19.41 -32.21 11.48
C ASN A 227 18.86 -32.52 10.07
N MET A 228 18.09 -31.61 9.46
CA MET A 228 17.49 -31.82 8.13
C MET A 228 18.48 -31.67 6.96
N PHE A 229 19.68 -31.16 7.21
CA PHE A 229 20.63 -30.78 6.15
C PHE A 229 21.81 -31.74 5.93
N ILE A 230 21.93 -32.87 6.64
CA ILE A 230 23.23 -33.57 6.68
C ILE A 230 23.35 -34.88 5.88
N ASN A 231 22.36 -35.76 5.72
CA ASN A 231 22.69 -37.09 5.15
C ASN A 231 21.81 -37.55 3.97
N ASP A 232 22.43 -37.41 2.80
CA ASP A 232 22.08 -38.03 1.53
C ASP A 232 21.93 -39.56 1.59
N SER A 233 21.24 -40.04 0.56
CA SER A 233 21.38 -41.35 -0.11
C SER A 233 20.47 -42.51 0.28
N PHE A 234 20.18 -43.32 -0.75
CA PHE A 234 19.49 -44.62 -0.81
C PHE A 234 17.98 -44.55 -1.10
N LYS A 235 17.54 -44.67 -2.37
CA LYS A 235 17.59 -45.89 -3.23
C LYS A 235 17.31 -47.18 -2.43
N LYS A 236 16.17 -47.80 -2.78
CA LYS A 236 15.73 -49.19 -2.53
C LYS A 236 15.10 -49.44 -1.16
N PHE A 237 13.80 -49.81 -1.13
CA PHE A 237 13.28 -51.15 -0.80
C PHE A 237 11.74 -51.17 -0.94
N LYS A 238 11.16 -52.30 -1.41
CA LYS A 238 9.71 -52.57 -1.55
C LYS A 238 9.27 -53.62 -0.53
N VAL A 239 8.11 -53.45 0.12
CA VAL A 239 7.29 -54.48 0.82
C VAL A 239 5.85 -53.94 0.90
N ASN A 240 4.75 -54.69 1.05
CA ASN A 240 4.14 -55.88 0.45
C ASN A 240 2.66 -55.82 0.92
N LYS A 241 1.67 -56.04 0.04
CA LYS A 241 0.27 -55.57 0.18
C LYS A 241 -0.68 -56.47 1.01
N GLU A 242 -0.20 -57.52 1.67
CA GLU A 242 -1.09 -58.50 2.31
C GLU A 242 -1.80 -58.00 3.57
N ASN A 243 -1.43 -56.83 4.11
CA ASN A 243 -2.03 -56.31 5.33
C ASN A 243 -2.75 -54.99 5.10
N ILE A 244 -4.06 -55.13 4.86
CA ILE A 244 -5.13 -54.45 5.61
C ILE A 244 -6.04 -53.50 4.81
N ILE A 245 -7.31 -53.71 5.13
CA ILE A 245 -8.60 -53.25 4.62
C ILE A 245 -8.96 -51.87 5.19
N ASN A 246 -9.78 -51.13 4.43
CA ASN A 246 -10.36 -49.86 4.84
C ASN A 246 -11.73 -50.01 5.51
N LEU A 247 -12.04 -49.09 6.43
CA LEU A 247 -13.40 -48.62 6.75
C LEU A 247 -13.41 -47.08 6.85
N PRO A 248 -14.57 -46.39 6.92
CA PRO A 248 -14.71 -45.04 6.36
C PRO A 248 -15.30 -43.94 7.27
N MET A 249 -14.69 -42.74 7.34
CA MET A 249 -15.31 -41.53 7.96
C MET A 249 -15.24 -40.22 7.13
N ASN A 250 -16.36 -39.48 7.16
CA ASN A 250 -16.73 -38.21 6.47
C ASN A 250 -15.90 -36.98 6.90
N TRP A 251 -15.64 -36.01 6.00
CA TRP A 251 -15.08 -34.68 6.35
C TRP A 251 -15.79 -33.49 5.65
N ASN A 252 -15.96 -32.39 6.40
CA ASN A 252 -16.54 -31.08 6.08
C ASN A 252 -15.55 -30.12 5.34
N ASN A 253 -16.10 -29.02 4.80
CA ASN A 253 -15.43 -27.93 4.06
C ASN A 253 -14.37 -27.13 4.86
N GLU A 254 -13.14 -26.96 4.31
CA GLU A 254 -12.25 -25.80 4.56
C GLU A 254 -11.36 -25.45 3.33
N GLU A 255 -10.97 -24.17 3.24
CA GLU A 255 -10.44 -23.36 2.12
C GLU A 255 -8.89 -23.23 2.15
N LEU A 256 -8.19 -23.00 1.01
CA LEU A 256 -6.71 -23.00 0.94
C LEU A 256 -6.08 -21.85 0.12
N ILE A 257 -5.13 -21.13 0.74
CA ILE A 257 -4.10 -20.28 0.12
C ILE A 257 -3.05 -21.20 -0.55
N TYR A 258 -2.60 -20.90 -1.77
CA TYR A 258 -1.58 -21.70 -2.48
C TYR A 258 -0.26 -20.92 -2.62
N SER A 259 0.84 -21.51 -2.17
CA SER A 259 2.20 -21.02 -2.36
C SER A 259 3.05 -22.09 -3.02
N LYS A 260 3.78 -21.74 -4.09
CA LYS A 260 4.64 -22.66 -4.83
C LYS A 260 5.97 -22.02 -5.17
N ASN A 261 7.06 -22.78 -5.05
CA ASN A 261 8.37 -22.38 -5.53
C ASN A 261 8.52 -22.63 -7.03
N TYR A 262 9.13 -21.67 -7.73
CA TYR A 262 9.46 -21.70 -9.14
C TYR A 262 10.96 -21.41 -9.30
N SER A 263 11.62 -22.07 -10.24
CA SER A 263 12.79 -21.43 -10.84
C SER A 263 12.35 -20.18 -11.61
N PHE A 264 13.22 -19.18 -11.75
CA PHE A 264 12.86 -17.97 -12.48
C PHE A 264 12.52 -18.30 -13.94
N GLY A 265 13.16 -19.31 -14.53
CA GLY A 265 12.80 -19.81 -15.85
C GLY A 265 11.41 -20.44 -15.94
N GLU A 266 11.02 -21.25 -14.95
CA GLU A 266 9.65 -21.78 -14.86
C GLU A 266 8.62 -20.66 -14.69
N PHE A 267 8.95 -19.64 -13.88
CA PHE A 267 8.12 -18.46 -13.68
C PHE A 267 7.94 -17.66 -14.98
N ILE A 268 9.03 -17.36 -15.69
CA ILE A 268 9.02 -16.67 -16.98
C ILE A 268 8.20 -17.45 -18.01
N ASN A 269 8.42 -18.77 -18.10
CA ASN A 269 7.62 -19.60 -18.98
C ASN A 269 6.14 -19.56 -18.62
N HIS A 270 5.80 -19.68 -17.34
CA HIS A 270 4.42 -19.76 -16.89
C HIS A 270 3.66 -18.45 -17.09
N TYR A 271 4.26 -17.32 -16.71
CA TYR A 271 3.57 -16.03 -16.67
C TYR A 271 3.76 -15.16 -17.92
N PHE A 272 4.89 -15.30 -18.64
CA PHE A 272 5.22 -14.42 -19.76
C PHE A 272 5.14 -15.11 -21.14
N LEU A 273 5.41 -16.42 -21.22
CA LEU A 273 5.54 -17.12 -22.52
C LEU A 273 4.44 -18.15 -22.83
N LYS A 274 3.85 -18.82 -21.83
CA LYS A 274 2.88 -19.92 -22.04
C LYS A 274 1.41 -19.50 -22.03
N THR A 275 1.06 -18.31 -21.55
CA THR A 275 -0.34 -17.88 -21.47
C THR A 275 -0.75 -17.11 -22.72
N GLY A 276 -1.66 -17.67 -23.51
CA GLY A 276 -2.47 -16.87 -24.43
C GLY A 276 -3.34 -15.90 -23.62
N ASP A 277 -3.09 -14.60 -23.74
CA ASP A 277 -3.79 -13.43 -23.17
C ASP A 277 -4.21 -13.39 -21.68
N ASN A 278 -4.00 -14.44 -20.87
CA ASN A 278 -4.78 -14.62 -19.63
C ASN A 278 -4.02 -14.75 -18.29
N SER A 279 -2.87 -14.09 -18.13
CA SER A 279 -2.37 -13.76 -16.78
C SER A 279 -1.59 -12.46 -16.78
N LYS A 280 -2.26 -11.33 -17.06
CA LYS A 280 -1.62 -10.02 -16.90
C LYS A 280 -1.23 -9.88 -15.43
N ILE A 281 0.03 -9.55 -15.19
CA ILE A 281 0.52 -9.11 -13.90
C ILE A 281 0.39 -7.58 -13.92
N ALA A 282 -0.75 -7.11 -13.45
CA ALA A 282 -1.00 -5.70 -13.26
C ALA A 282 -0.30 -5.25 -11.98
N ILE A 283 0.49 -4.19 -12.05
CA ILE A 283 1.00 -3.49 -10.87
C ILE A 283 -0.10 -2.52 -10.41
N PRO A 284 -0.73 -2.74 -9.24
CA PRO A 284 -1.79 -1.85 -8.76
C PRO A 284 -1.31 -0.42 -8.56
N ILE A 285 -2.20 0.55 -8.75
CA ILE A 285 -1.89 1.99 -8.63
C ILE A 285 -1.24 2.37 -7.29
N TYR A 286 -1.60 1.68 -6.21
CA TYR A 286 -1.05 1.96 -4.88
C TYR A 286 0.39 1.45 -4.68
N GLN A 287 0.94 0.66 -5.60
CA GLN A 287 2.31 0.19 -5.48
C GLN A 287 3.35 1.30 -5.74
N ARG A 288 4.43 1.27 -4.97
CA ARG A 288 5.49 2.29 -5.02
C ARG A 288 6.32 2.25 -6.30
N GLN A 289 6.95 3.38 -6.62
CA GLN A 289 7.94 3.53 -7.71
C GLN A 289 9.12 2.56 -7.57
N TYR A 290 9.84 2.32 -8.66
CA TYR A 290 10.98 1.41 -8.62
C TYR A 290 12.16 2.13 -7.95
N ASN A 291 12.59 1.62 -6.79
CA ASN A 291 13.53 2.32 -5.91
C ASN A 291 14.69 1.44 -5.43
N TRP A 292 14.97 0.34 -6.14
CA TRP A 292 16.21 -0.41 -5.89
C TRP A 292 17.41 0.41 -6.34
N GLU A 293 18.31 0.71 -5.40
CA GLU A 293 19.58 1.37 -5.68
C GLU A 293 20.52 0.47 -6.49
N GLN A 294 21.48 1.09 -7.19
CA GLN A 294 22.51 0.41 -7.98
C GLN A 294 23.22 -0.71 -7.22
N LYS A 295 23.50 -0.52 -5.93
CA LYS A 295 24.15 -1.52 -5.09
C LYS A 295 23.33 -2.80 -4.94
N LEU A 296 22.00 -2.69 -4.85
CA LEU A 296 21.11 -3.86 -4.74
C LEU A 296 21.00 -4.60 -6.07
N ALA A 297 20.83 -3.87 -7.18
CA ALA A 297 20.71 -4.48 -8.50
C ALA A 297 22.01 -5.19 -8.95
N THR A 298 23.16 -4.53 -8.75
CA THR A 298 24.48 -5.13 -9.04
C THR A 298 24.84 -6.22 -8.03
N GLY A 299 24.40 -6.11 -6.78
CA GLY A 299 24.51 -7.16 -5.77
C GLY A 299 23.82 -8.44 -6.21
N LEU A 300 22.55 -8.37 -6.62
CA LEU A 300 21.81 -9.52 -7.15
C LEU A 300 22.52 -10.16 -8.36
N LEU A 301 22.99 -9.35 -9.30
CA LEU A 301 23.74 -9.86 -10.46
C LEU A 301 25.02 -10.59 -10.03
N ASN A 302 25.79 -10.01 -9.11
CA ASN A 302 27.01 -10.62 -8.59
C ASN A 302 26.73 -11.92 -7.83
N ASP A 303 25.65 -11.97 -7.05
CA ASP A 303 25.24 -13.19 -6.36
C ASP A 303 24.94 -14.31 -7.37
N ILE A 304 24.25 -13.99 -8.47
CA ILE A 304 23.98 -14.94 -9.55
C ILE A 304 25.28 -15.37 -10.24
N LEU A 305 26.19 -14.44 -10.57
CA LEU A 305 27.46 -14.76 -11.22
C LEU A 305 28.31 -15.73 -10.38
N ASN A 306 28.31 -15.54 -9.07
CA ASN A 306 29.06 -16.34 -8.10
C ASN A 306 28.40 -17.68 -7.75
N LEU A 307 27.22 -18.00 -8.31
CA LEU A 307 26.57 -19.29 -8.08
C LEU A 307 27.42 -20.44 -8.63
N LYS A 308 27.56 -21.47 -7.79
CA LYS A 308 28.20 -22.74 -8.15
C LYS A 308 27.15 -23.76 -8.58
N GLU A 309 27.57 -24.73 -9.38
CA GLU A 309 26.72 -25.83 -9.83
C GLU A 309 26.08 -26.56 -8.63
N GLY A 310 24.78 -26.86 -8.71
CA GLY A 310 24.01 -27.48 -7.63
C GLY A 310 23.63 -26.55 -6.46
N LYS A 311 24.01 -25.27 -6.50
CA LYS A 311 23.53 -24.25 -5.56
C LYS A 311 22.44 -23.39 -6.22
N TYR A 312 21.56 -22.84 -5.40
CA TYR A 312 20.49 -21.96 -5.82
C TYR A 312 20.51 -20.65 -5.02
N HIS A 313 20.03 -19.58 -5.64
CA HIS A 313 19.82 -18.28 -5.00
C HIS A 313 18.32 -18.01 -4.88
N TYR A 314 17.83 -17.86 -3.65
CA TYR A 314 16.43 -17.55 -3.40
C TYR A 314 16.20 -16.04 -3.38
N ILE A 315 15.44 -15.50 -4.33
CA ILE A 315 15.13 -14.06 -4.43
C ILE A 315 13.90 -13.66 -3.60
N GLY A 316 13.29 -14.58 -2.84
CA GLY A 316 12.12 -14.32 -2.02
C GLY A 316 10.78 -14.59 -2.71
N GLY A 317 9.68 -14.18 -2.06
CA GLY A 317 8.32 -14.39 -2.56
C GLY A 317 7.77 -13.28 -3.45
N ILE A 318 6.92 -13.67 -4.39
CA ILE A 318 6.03 -12.85 -5.21
C ILE A 318 4.61 -13.18 -4.74
N VAL A 319 3.80 -12.17 -4.46
CA VAL A 319 2.40 -12.37 -4.10
C VAL A 319 1.49 -11.78 -5.15
N LEU A 320 0.62 -12.62 -5.69
CA LEU A 320 -0.38 -12.26 -6.67
C LEU A 320 -1.77 -12.36 -6.03
N PHE A 321 -2.49 -11.25 -6.00
CA PHE A 321 -3.93 -11.28 -5.76
C PHE A 321 -4.62 -11.59 -7.08
N VAL A 322 -5.46 -12.62 -7.09
CA VAL A 322 -6.19 -13.02 -8.29
C VAL A 322 -7.68 -12.80 -8.02
N PRO A 323 -8.26 -11.71 -8.55
CA PRO A 323 -9.65 -11.37 -8.31
C PRO A 323 -10.58 -12.53 -8.68
N LEU A 324 -11.50 -12.89 -7.79
CA LEU A 324 -12.45 -13.99 -8.02
C LEU A 324 -13.27 -13.82 -9.30
N ARG A 325 -13.52 -12.57 -9.71
CA ARG A 325 -14.35 -12.17 -10.87
C ARG A 325 -13.55 -11.71 -12.09
N ASP A 326 -12.23 -11.57 -11.97
CA ASP A 326 -11.34 -11.11 -13.05
C ASP A 326 -9.96 -11.78 -12.90
N ARG A 327 -9.88 -13.05 -13.31
CA ARG A 327 -8.66 -13.88 -13.20
C ARG A 327 -7.57 -13.51 -14.22
N LEU A 328 -7.85 -12.52 -15.08
CA LEU A 328 -6.96 -12.10 -16.15
C LEU A 328 -6.03 -10.98 -15.70
N ASN A 329 -6.44 -10.23 -14.68
CA ASN A 329 -5.71 -9.11 -14.11
C ASN A 329 -5.20 -9.48 -12.72
N ASN A 330 -4.16 -10.33 -12.69
CA ASN A 330 -3.47 -10.67 -11.46
C ASN A 330 -2.77 -9.43 -10.93
N LYS A 331 -3.10 -9.01 -9.72
CA LYS A 331 -2.52 -7.84 -9.09
C LYS A 331 -1.26 -8.24 -8.32
N LEU A 332 -0.13 -7.64 -8.67
CA LEU A 332 1.14 -7.85 -7.98
C LEU A 332 1.16 -7.11 -6.64
N ILE A 333 1.00 -7.84 -5.55
CA ILE A 333 0.89 -7.30 -4.19
C ILE A 333 2.25 -7.18 -3.51
N ASP A 334 3.15 -8.13 -3.75
CA ASP A 334 4.55 -8.08 -3.30
C ASP A 334 5.47 -8.72 -4.34
N GLY A 335 6.74 -8.32 -4.35
CA GLY A 335 7.78 -8.84 -5.24
C GLY A 335 8.09 -7.95 -6.44
N GLN A 336 7.40 -6.81 -6.59
CA GLN A 336 7.55 -5.91 -7.74
C GLN A 336 9.00 -5.49 -8.02
N GLN A 337 9.72 -4.98 -7.01
CA GLN A 337 11.08 -4.47 -7.20
C GLN A 337 12.02 -5.57 -7.74
N ARG A 338 11.94 -6.76 -7.12
CA ARG A 338 12.74 -7.94 -7.48
C ARG A 338 12.44 -8.42 -8.90
N LEU A 339 11.15 -8.55 -9.24
CA LEU A 339 10.73 -8.97 -10.57
C LEU A 339 11.18 -7.95 -11.64
N THR A 340 10.99 -6.65 -11.39
CA THR A 340 11.46 -5.58 -12.29
C THR A 340 12.97 -5.67 -12.53
N THR A 341 13.79 -5.84 -11.49
CA THR A 341 15.26 -5.96 -11.66
C THR A 341 15.65 -7.21 -12.44
N CYS A 342 15.00 -8.35 -12.21
CA CYS A 342 15.30 -9.57 -12.97
C CYS A 342 14.97 -9.41 -14.47
N LEU A 343 13.86 -8.74 -14.80
CA LEU A 343 13.50 -8.43 -16.19
C LEU A 343 14.49 -7.44 -16.84
N ILE A 344 14.99 -6.45 -16.10
CA ILE A 344 16.07 -5.54 -16.56
C ILE A 344 17.34 -6.34 -16.89
N ILE A 345 17.73 -7.29 -16.02
CA ILE A 345 18.91 -8.14 -16.24
C ILE A 345 18.76 -8.96 -17.52
N LEU A 346 17.62 -9.64 -17.73
CA LEU A 346 17.36 -10.40 -18.96
C LEU A 346 17.44 -9.50 -20.21
N ARG A 347 16.92 -8.26 -20.14
CA ARG A 347 16.97 -7.32 -21.26
C ARG A 347 18.40 -6.90 -21.59
N GLN A 348 19.23 -6.66 -20.58
CA GLN A 348 20.63 -6.29 -20.82
C GLN A 348 21.41 -7.46 -21.40
N ILE A 349 21.14 -8.70 -20.97
CA ILE A 349 21.73 -9.89 -21.59
C ILE A 349 21.37 -9.94 -23.08
N TYR A 350 20.08 -9.78 -23.42
CA TYR A 350 19.61 -9.73 -24.81
C TYR A 350 20.32 -8.63 -25.63
N ASN A 351 20.49 -7.43 -25.06
CA ASN A 351 21.22 -6.34 -25.72
C ASN A 351 22.69 -6.69 -26.01
N VAL A 352 23.36 -7.45 -25.14
CA VAL A 352 24.75 -7.91 -25.40
C VAL A 352 24.79 -8.94 -26.52
N TYR A 353 23.85 -9.90 -26.57
CA TYR A 353 23.75 -10.84 -27.71
C TYR A 353 23.61 -10.09 -29.04
N LEU A 354 22.73 -9.07 -29.09
CA LEU A 354 22.55 -8.23 -30.28
C LEU A 354 23.82 -7.42 -30.62
N MET A 355 24.43 -6.76 -29.63
CA MET A 355 25.61 -5.92 -29.84
C MET A 355 26.82 -6.72 -30.36
N LYS A 356 26.97 -7.97 -29.91
CA LYS A 356 28.09 -8.85 -30.27
C LYS A 356 27.80 -9.75 -31.47
N ASP A 357 26.59 -9.67 -32.04
CA ASP A 357 26.11 -10.54 -33.14
C ASP A 357 26.22 -12.04 -32.80
N TYR A 358 25.90 -12.40 -31.56
CA TYR A 358 25.85 -13.79 -31.10
C TYR A 358 24.52 -14.46 -31.41
N LYS A 359 24.49 -15.79 -31.41
CA LYS A 359 23.25 -16.54 -31.61
C LYS A 359 22.33 -16.35 -30.41
N ILE A 360 21.23 -15.64 -30.63
CA ILE A 360 20.25 -15.32 -29.58
C ILE A 360 19.51 -16.60 -29.15
N PRO A 361 19.47 -16.92 -27.84
CA PRO A 361 18.63 -17.99 -27.32
C PRO A 361 17.13 -17.72 -27.54
N ASP A 362 16.38 -18.74 -27.99
CA ASP A 362 14.95 -18.64 -28.32
C ASP A 362 14.11 -17.99 -27.22
N VAL A 363 14.44 -18.26 -25.95
CA VAL A 363 13.74 -17.68 -24.79
C VAL A 363 13.88 -16.16 -24.73
N LEU A 364 15.07 -15.62 -25.00
CA LEU A 364 15.30 -14.17 -25.00
C LEU A 364 14.65 -13.53 -26.22
N TYR A 365 14.76 -14.18 -27.39
CA TYR A 365 14.07 -13.74 -28.59
C TYR A 365 12.56 -13.61 -28.36
N ASN A 366 11.91 -14.65 -27.86
CA ASN A 366 10.46 -14.64 -27.61
C ASN A 366 10.01 -13.64 -26.53
N LEU A 367 10.88 -13.31 -25.57
CA LEU A 367 10.57 -12.32 -24.55
C LEU A 367 10.58 -10.88 -25.07
N PHE A 368 11.50 -10.58 -26.00
CA PHE A 368 11.86 -9.21 -26.36
C PHE A 368 11.54 -8.81 -27.79
N VAL A 369 11.22 -9.77 -28.67
CA VAL A 369 10.75 -9.48 -30.02
C VAL A 369 9.45 -8.68 -29.96
N LEU A 370 9.40 -7.60 -30.74
CA LEU A 370 8.21 -6.75 -30.87
C LEU A 370 7.26 -7.37 -31.89
N ASP A 371 5.97 -7.28 -31.60
CA ASP A 371 4.91 -7.63 -32.53
C ASP A 371 4.46 -6.43 -33.38
N GLN A 372 3.38 -6.61 -34.14
CA GLN A 372 2.80 -5.57 -35.01
C GLN A 372 2.21 -4.36 -34.27
N TYR A 373 2.13 -4.41 -32.94
CA TYR A 373 1.60 -3.33 -32.09
C TYR A 373 2.71 -2.67 -31.25
N ASP A 374 3.98 -2.88 -31.62
CA ASP A 374 5.15 -2.43 -30.85
C ASP A 374 5.12 -2.92 -29.38
N GLU A 375 4.57 -4.10 -29.13
CA GLU A 375 4.59 -4.76 -27.82
C GLU A 375 5.39 -6.07 -27.86
N ASN A 376 6.07 -6.42 -26.77
CA ASN A 376 6.68 -7.74 -26.56
C ASN A 376 6.00 -8.50 -25.42
N ALA A 377 6.41 -9.75 -25.18
CA ALA A 377 5.80 -10.60 -24.15
C ALA A 377 5.81 -9.96 -22.75
N ILE A 378 6.86 -9.19 -22.43
CA ILE A 378 6.98 -8.48 -21.16
C ILE A 378 6.04 -7.29 -21.10
N SER A 379 6.00 -6.41 -22.11
CA SER A 379 5.12 -5.24 -22.10
C SER A 379 3.62 -5.61 -22.16
N LYS A 380 3.29 -6.78 -22.72
CA LYS A 380 1.92 -7.33 -22.71
C LYS A 380 1.48 -7.83 -21.33
N THR A 381 2.41 -8.47 -20.61
CA THR A 381 2.13 -9.19 -19.36
C THR A 381 2.32 -8.30 -18.14
N PHE A 382 3.38 -7.51 -18.10
CA PHE A 382 3.79 -6.69 -16.96
C PHE A 382 3.33 -5.25 -17.15
N LYS A 383 2.02 -5.03 -16.94
CA LYS A 383 1.40 -3.72 -17.16
C LYS A 383 1.40 -2.87 -15.89
N ARG A 384 1.70 -1.59 -16.09
CA ARG A 384 1.59 -0.51 -15.11
C ARG A 384 1.13 0.74 -15.87
N ILE A 385 0.86 1.81 -15.13
CA ILE A 385 0.37 3.07 -15.68
C ILE A 385 1.52 3.86 -16.30
N ASP A 386 1.28 4.39 -17.49
CA ASP A 386 2.23 5.15 -18.31
C ASP A 386 2.56 6.56 -17.78
N THR A 387 1.95 6.99 -16.67
CA THR A 387 2.22 8.31 -16.04
C THR A 387 3.45 8.32 -15.14
N ASN A 388 4.02 7.14 -14.85
CA ASN A 388 5.17 7.00 -13.98
C ASN A 388 6.47 6.99 -14.80
N SER A 389 7.38 7.92 -14.53
CA SER A 389 8.67 8.02 -15.22
C SER A 389 9.49 6.72 -15.20
N ASP A 390 9.50 6.00 -14.07
CA ASP A 390 10.20 4.72 -13.98
C ASP A 390 9.58 3.66 -14.89
N PHE A 391 8.25 3.66 -15.02
CA PHE A 391 7.57 2.69 -15.86
C PHE A 391 7.73 3.01 -17.34
N ARG A 392 7.66 4.28 -17.73
CA ARG A 392 8.01 4.72 -19.09
C ARG A 392 9.43 4.32 -19.44
N THR A 393 10.38 4.63 -18.57
CA THR A 393 11.77 4.24 -18.74
C THR A 393 11.91 2.71 -18.84
N PHE A 394 11.21 1.94 -18.00
CA PHE A 394 11.19 0.48 -18.05
C PHE A 394 10.65 -0.04 -19.40
N ASN A 395 9.48 0.42 -19.83
CA ASN A 395 8.89 0.03 -21.11
C ASN A 395 9.82 0.37 -22.28
N ASN A 396 10.38 1.57 -22.31
CA ASN A 396 11.29 1.99 -23.37
C ASN A 396 12.54 1.09 -23.39
N ILE A 397 13.11 0.75 -22.23
CA ILE A 397 14.25 -0.18 -22.13
C ILE A 397 13.89 -1.58 -22.63
N ILE A 398 12.73 -2.10 -22.20
CA ILE A 398 12.26 -3.45 -22.54
C ILE A 398 11.95 -3.57 -24.04
N LYS A 399 11.41 -2.52 -24.65
CA LYS A 399 11.14 -2.46 -26.10
C LYS A 399 12.36 -2.11 -26.94
N GLY A 400 13.35 -1.43 -26.35
CA GLY A 400 14.51 -0.90 -27.07
C GLY A 400 14.26 0.45 -27.75
N GLU A 401 13.33 1.24 -27.21
CA GLU A 401 12.97 2.57 -27.68
C GLU A 401 13.89 3.65 -27.08
N GLN A 402 13.76 4.89 -27.57
CA GLN A 402 14.52 6.02 -27.05
C GLN A 402 14.16 6.31 -25.59
N ILE A 403 15.19 6.48 -24.75
CA ILE A 403 15.04 6.80 -23.33
C ILE A 403 15.23 8.31 -23.17
N GLN A 404 14.19 9.01 -22.72
CA GLN A 404 14.24 10.45 -22.45
C GLN A 404 14.63 10.75 -20.99
N GLU A 405 14.28 9.86 -20.06
CA GLU A 405 14.39 10.08 -18.61
C GLU A 405 15.57 9.29 -18.02
N THR A 406 16.77 9.88 -18.08
CA THR A 406 18.03 9.24 -17.66
C THR A 406 18.31 9.32 -16.15
N THR A 407 17.44 9.98 -15.38
CA THR A 407 17.59 10.13 -13.92
C THR A 407 16.89 9.03 -13.13
N THR A 408 16.16 8.13 -13.78
CA THR A 408 15.40 7.07 -13.09
C THR A 408 16.31 5.96 -12.55
N SER A 409 15.89 5.34 -11.45
CA SER A 409 16.57 4.15 -10.89
C SER A 409 16.56 2.97 -11.87
N VAL A 410 15.53 2.89 -12.72
CA VAL A 410 15.43 1.90 -13.79
C VAL A 410 16.56 2.08 -14.82
N PHE A 411 16.75 3.31 -15.33
CA PHE A 411 17.84 3.62 -16.27
C PHE A 411 19.21 3.35 -15.65
N THR A 412 19.44 3.88 -14.45
CA THR A 412 20.71 3.75 -13.73
C THR A 412 21.10 2.28 -13.54
N ASN A 413 20.14 1.44 -13.12
CA ASN A 413 20.38 0.00 -12.95
C ASN A 413 20.58 -0.74 -14.27
N SER A 414 19.84 -0.39 -15.32
CA SER A 414 20.02 -0.95 -16.65
C SER A 414 21.45 -0.72 -17.16
N VAL A 415 21.96 0.52 -17.04
CA VAL A 415 23.33 0.87 -17.43
C VAL A 415 24.35 0.12 -16.57
N ALA A 416 24.14 0.04 -15.26
CA ALA A 416 25.06 -0.64 -14.35
C ALA A 416 25.17 -2.14 -14.65
N VAL A 417 24.03 -2.81 -14.87
CA VAL A 417 24.00 -4.23 -15.26
C VAL A 417 24.70 -4.44 -16.59
N PHE A 418 24.35 -3.66 -17.62
CA PHE A 418 24.96 -3.76 -18.94
C PHE A 418 26.49 -3.61 -18.88
N ASN A 419 26.99 -2.62 -18.13
CA ASN A 419 28.42 -2.39 -17.98
C ASN A 419 29.19 -3.57 -17.36
N ILE A 420 28.55 -4.39 -16.52
CA ILE A 420 29.16 -5.58 -15.93
C ILE A 420 29.27 -6.73 -16.95
N ILE A 421 28.28 -6.89 -17.83
CA ILE A 421 28.16 -8.06 -18.70
C ILE A 421 28.59 -7.82 -20.16
N LYS A 422 28.78 -6.56 -20.60
CA LYS A 422 29.06 -6.20 -22.00
C LYS A 422 30.30 -6.86 -22.61
N ASP A 423 31.26 -7.25 -21.77
CA ASP A 423 32.54 -7.86 -22.17
C ASP A 423 32.52 -9.39 -22.08
N PHE A 424 31.38 -9.99 -21.72
CA PHE A 424 31.25 -11.45 -21.66
C PHE A 424 31.23 -12.01 -23.08
N ASN A 425 31.86 -13.18 -23.25
CA ASN A 425 31.74 -13.96 -24.47
C ASN A 425 30.43 -14.78 -24.48
N GLU A 426 30.10 -15.38 -25.61
CA GLU A 426 28.85 -16.14 -25.79
C GLU A 426 28.69 -17.26 -24.74
N ALA A 427 29.77 -17.98 -24.41
CA ALA A 427 29.75 -19.03 -23.39
C ALA A 427 29.44 -18.48 -21.98
N GLY A 428 30.03 -17.34 -21.60
CA GLY A 428 29.78 -16.68 -20.32
C GLY A 428 28.36 -16.13 -20.21
N LEU A 429 27.80 -15.61 -21.30
CA LEU A 429 26.40 -15.17 -21.33
C LEU A 429 25.43 -16.36 -21.24
N ASN A 430 25.73 -17.47 -21.93
CA ASN A 430 24.95 -18.70 -21.84
C ASN A 430 24.96 -19.27 -20.41
N ASP A 431 26.12 -19.26 -19.73
CA ASP A 431 26.23 -19.67 -18.32
C ASP A 431 25.41 -18.76 -17.39
N LEU A 432 25.52 -17.44 -17.54
CA LEU A 432 24.73 -16.48 -16.77
C LEU A 432 23.23 -16.69 -16.99
N LEU A 433 22.79 -16.83 -18.24
CA LEU A 433 21.39 -17.08 -18.58
C LEU A 433 20.91 -18.39 -17.96
N LYS A 434 21.70 -19.46 -18.04
CA LYS A 434 21.40 -20.76 -17.42
C LYS A 434 21.23 -20.62 -15.90
N LYS A 435 22.15 -19.93 -15.22
CA LYS A 435 22.07 -19.68 -13.77
C LYS A 435 20.81 -18.91 -13.40
N ILE A 436 20.45 -17.86 -14.15
CA ILE A 436 19.20 -17.13 -13.94
C ILE A 436 18.00 -18.07 -14.10
N TYR A 437 17.98 -18.90 -15.14
CA TYR A 437 16.82 -19.69 -15.48
C TYR A 437 16.60 -20.89 -14.54
N GLU A 438 17.68 -21.55 -14.12
CA GLU A 438 17.66 -22.81 -13.39
C GLU A 438 17.94 -22.65 -11.90
N GLN A 439 18.80 -21.71 -11.50
CA GLN A 439 19.34 -21.61 -10.14
C GLN A 439 18.77 -20.42 -9.35
N LEU A 440 18.08 -19.49 -10.00
CA LEU A 440 17.33 -18.43 -9.32
C LEU A 440 15.95 -18.96 -8.93
N ILE A 441 15.62 -18.98 -7.64
CA ILE A 441 14.37 -19.54 -7.12
C ILE A 441 13.54 -18.44 -6.47
N LEU A 442 12.23 -18.48 -6.70
CA LEU A 442 11.25 -17.59 -6.07
C LEU A 442 10.01 -18.37 -5.62
N SER A 443 9.32 -17.89 -4.60
CA SER A 443 7.99 -18.41 -4.24
C SER A 443 6.90 -17.55 -4.85
N VAL A 444 5.84 -18.14 -5.40
CA VAL A 444 4.64 -17.42 -5.82
C VAL A 444 3.49 -17.83 -4.93
N THR A 445 2.91 -16.88 -4.22
CA THR A 445 1.70 -17.07 -3.44
C THR A 445 0.54 -16.42 -4.18
N THR A 446 -0.52 -17.19 -4.44
CA THR A 446 -1.77 -16.70 -5.02
C THR A 446 -2.85 -16.69 -3.96
N ASP A 447 -3.43 -15.52 -3.71
CA ASP A 447 -4.57 -15.37 -2.80
C ASP A 447 -5.85 -15.01 -3.58
N HIS A 448 -6.94 -15.64 -3.19
CA HIS A 448 -8.28 -15.52 -3.76
C HIS A 448 -9.35 -15.15 -2.71
N ILE A 449 -8.99 -15.12 -1.43
CA ILE A 449 -9.88 -15.04 -0.27
C ILE A 449 -9.71 -13.70 0.45
N SER A 450 -8.47 -13.29 0.67
CA SER A 450 -8.18 -12.06 1.40
C SER A 450 -8.67 -10.85 0.62
N ASN A 451 -9.18 -9.84 1.33
CA ASN A 451 -9.25 -8.51 0.74
C ASN A 451 -7.82 -8.12 0.32
N GLU A 452 -7.66 -7.63 -0.91
CA GLU A 452 -6.39 -7.19 -1.51
C GLU A 452 -5.58 -6.31 -0.52
N TYR A 453 -6.27 -5.52 0.30
CA TYR A 453 -5.72 -4.69 1.37
C TYR A 453 -5.07 -5.52 2.48
N THR A 454 -5.81 -6.49 3.01
CA THR A 454 -5.39 -7.33 4.12
C THR A 454 -4.20 -8.20 3.72
N LEU A 455 -4.16 -8.68 2.47
CA LEU A 455 -3.00 -9.38 1.94
C LEU A 455 -1.77 -8.47 1.93
N PHE A 456 -1.93 -7.24 1.45
CA PHE A 456 -0.86 -6.25 1.42
C PHE A 456 -0.35 -5.90 2.83
N GLU A 457 -1.22 -5.54 3.79
CA GLU A 457 -0.80 -5.20 5.16
C GLU A 457 -0.09 -6.37 5.87
N ASN A 458 -0.60 -7.60 5.71
CA ASN A 458 -0.04 -8.79 6.33
C ASN A 458 1.34 -9.19 5.78
N LEU A 459 1.66 -8.83 4.54
CA LEU A 459 2.98 -9.07 3.95
C LEU A 459 3.98 -8.00 4.38
N ASN A 460 3.55 -6.75 4.43
CA ASN A 460 4.42 -5.62 4.78
C ASN A 460 4.77 -5.56 6.28
N THR A 461 4.03 -6.25 7.14
CA THR A 461 4.40 -6.44 8.56
C THR A 461 5.59 -7.39 8.75
N LYS A 462 5.99 -8.18 7.73
CA LYS A 462 7.04 -9.20 7.83
C LYS A 462 8.31 -8.93 6.99
N SER A 463 8.26 -8.03 6.01
CA SER A 463 9.41 -7.66 5.17
C SER A 463 9.41 -6.16 4.87
N LEU A 464 10.61 -5.53 4.86
CA LEU A 464 10.88 -4.09 4.61
C LEU A 464 9.65 -3.18 4.76
N GLN A 465 9.49 -2.57 5.94
CA GLN A 465 8.36 -1.72 6.29
C GLN A 465 8.08 -0.68 5.18
N LEU A 466 6.87 -0.70 4.66
CA LEU A 466 6.39 0.36 3.78
C LEU A 466 6.40 1.70 4.51
N SER A 467 6.58 2.77 3.73
CA SER A 467 6.41 4.09 4.30
C SER A 467 4.94 4.32 4.65
N THR A 468 4.68 5.13 5.67
CA THR A 468 3.33 5.57 6.04
C THR A 468 2.59 6.21 4.85
N MET A 469 3.31 6.88 3.95
CA MET A 469 2.79 7.41 2.69
C MET A 469 2.24 6.33 1.76
N ASP A 470 2.95 5.21 1.61
CA ASP A 470 2.51 4.07 0.80
C ASP A 470 1.26 3.41 1.42
N LEU A 471 1.21 3.31 2.75
CA LEU A 471 0.06 2.76 3.46
C LEU A 471 -1.18 3.65 3.30
N ILE A 472 -1.03 4.97 3.39
CA ILE A 472 -2.12 5.94 3.14
C ILE A 472 -2.60 5.86 1.70
N LYS A 473 -1.66 5.82 0.74
CA LYS A 473 -1.99 5.69 -0.68
C LYS A 473 -2.82 4.43 -0.89
N ASN A 474 -2.33 3.28 -0.42
CA ASN A 474 -3.03 2.02 -0.55
C ASN A 474 -4.43 2.10 0.06
N PHE A 475 -4.50 2.50 1.33
CA PHE A 475 -5.76 2.61 2.05
C PHE A 475 -6.79 3.45 1.31
N LEU A 476 -6.41 4.65 0.85
CA LEU A 476 -7.34 5.55 0.17
C LEU A 476 -7.79 5.00 -1.19
N PHE A 477 -6.87 4.50 -2.02
CA PHE A 477 -7.20 3.98 -3.35
C PHE A 477 -8.07 2.72 -3.29
N MET A 478 -7.94 1.91 -2.24
CA MET A 478 -8.76 0.72 -2.04
C MET A 478 -10.21 1.01 -1.67
N HIS A 479 -10.51 2.23 -1.22
CA HIS A 479 -11.88 2.69 -0.99
C HIS A 479 -12.50 3.38 -2.20
N ILE A 480 -11.79 3.45 -3.34
CA ILE A 480 -12.32 3.94 -4.61
C ILE A 480 -12.84 2.76 -5.42
N ASP A 481 -14.04 2.89 -6.00
CA ASP A 481 -14.59 1.86 -6.91
C ASP A 481 -13.63 1.59 -8.07
N GLN A 482 -13.35 0.31 -8.35
CA GLN A 482 -12.37 -0.09 -9.37
C GLN A 482 -12.69 0.52 -10.76
N GLN A 483 -13.98 0.69 -11.11
CA GLN A 483 -14.36 1.32 -12.39
C GLN A 483 -13.93 2.79 -12.47
N ILE A 484 -13.93 3.49 -11.33
CA ILE A 484 -13.47 4.88 -11.24
C ILE A 484 -11.95 4.93 -11.34
N VAL A 485 -11.25 4.01 -10.66
CA VAL A 485 -9.80 3.86 -10.78
C VAL A 485 -9.42 3.61 -12.23
N ASP A 486 -10.00 2.60 -12.88
CA ASP A 486 -9.68 2.22 -14.27
C ASP A 486 -9.93 3.37 -15.26
N LYS A 487 -10.96 4.19 -15.03
CA LYS A 487 -11.34 5.29 -15.93
C LYS A 487 -10.54 6.58 -15.68
N HIS A 488 -10.15 6.86 -14.44
CA HIS A 488 -9.56 8.14 -14.02
C HIS A 488 -8.21 7.98 -13.31
N GLU A 489 -7.52 6.88 -13.60
CA GLU A 489 -6.32 6.45 -12.90
C GLU A 489 -5.24 7.54 -12.84
N GLN A 490 -4.97 8.16 -13.99
CA GLN A 490 -3.96 9.21 -14.13
C GLN A 490 -4.32 10.46 -13.33
N GLN A 491 -5.57 10.92 -13.41
CA GLN A 491 -6.02 12.10 -12.69
C GLN A 491 -6.03 11.87 -11.18
N LEU A 492 -6.43 10.67 -10.73
CA LEU A 492 -6.37 10.29 -9.31
C LEU A 492 -4.93 10.23 -8.79
N GLN A 493 -4.01 9.65 -9.56
CA GLN A 493 -2.59 9.58 -9.21
C GLN A 493 -1.99 10.99 -9.11
N PHE A 494 -2.23 11.83 -10.11
CA PHE A 494 -1.76 13.22 -10.12
C PHE A 494 -2.29 14.00 -8.92
N THR A 495 -3.61 13.93 -8.66
CA THR A 495 -4.23 14.61 -7.52
C THR A 495 -3.65 14.12 -6.19
N PHE A 496 -3.48 12.80 -6.01
CA PHE A 496 -2.87 12.25 -4.79
C PHE A 496 -1.42 12.71 -4.61
N GLU A 497 -0.64 12.76 -5.70
CA GLU A 497 0.74 13.23 -5.66
C GLU A 497 0.83 14.72 -5.34
N GLU A 498 -0.04 15.55 -5.92
CA GLU A 498 -0.08 16.99 -5.71
C GLU A 498 -0.57 17.32 -4.28
N GLU A 499 -1.68 16.72 -3.86
CA GLU A 499 -2.35 17.10 -2.62
C GLU A 499 -1.76 16.47 -1.36
N ILE A 500 -0.99 15.39 -1.49
CA ILE A 500 -0.48 14.62 -0.35
C ILE A 500 1.02 14.42 -0.47
N THR A 501 1.50 13.69 -1.49
CA THR A 501 2.90 13.21 -1.50
C THR A 501 3.91 14.34 -1.69
N SER A 502 3.67 15.24 -2.64
CA SER A 502 4.64 16.28 -3.00
C SER A 502 4.83 17.31 -1.90
N LYS A 503 3.81 17.52 -1.06
CA LYS A 503 3.87 18.40 0.10
C LYS A 503 4.89 17.96 1.15
N PHE A 504 5.28 16.68 1.17
CA PHE A 504 6.30 16.16 2.10
C PHE A 504 7.70 15.97 1.47
N LYS A 505 7.85 16.10 0.14
CA LYS A 505 9.10 15.75 -0.57
C LYS A 505 10.32 16.56 -0.13
N ASP A 506 10.14 17.84 0.18
CA ASP A 506 11.25 18.75 0.52
C ASP A 506 11.73 18.62 1.97
N PHE A 507 11.05 17.81 2.80
CA PHE A 507 11.48 17.58 4.17
C PHE A 507 12.63 16.57 4.21
N LYS A 508 13.59 16.79 5.13
CA LYS A 508 14.74 15.88 5.33
C LYS A 508 14.30 14.43 5.62
N ASN A 509 13.21 14.26 6.36
CA ASN A 509 12.63 12.95 6.71
C ASN A 509 11.12 12.96 6.42
N PRO A 510 10.69 12.75 5.16
CA PRO A 510 9.28 12.82 4.76
C PRO A 510 8.38 11.87 5.56
N THR A 511 8.85 10.62 5.79
CA THR A 511 8.07 9.59 6.52
C THR A 511 7.79 10.00 7.96
N SER A 512 8.81 10.45 8.70
CA SER A 512 8.65 10.90 10.09
C SER A 512 7.74 12.13 10.18
N LYS A 513 7.82 13.03 9.20
CA LYS A 513 6.94 14.21 9.14
C LYS A 513 5.49 13.81 8.88
N MET A 514 5.25 12.80 8.03
CA MET A 514 3.92 12.23 7.82
C MET A 514 3.37 11.56 9.08
N ASP A 515 4.18 10.81 9.82
CA ASP A 515 3.78 10.20 11.09
C ASP A 515 3.37 11.26 12.12
N SER A 516 4.12 12.37 12.20
CA SER A 516 3.75 13.52 13.03
C SER A 516 2.43 14.14 12.58
N PHE A 517 2.22 14.32 11.27
CA PHE A 517 0.93 14.79 10.72
C PHE A 517 -0.24 13.91 11.16
N ILE A 518 -0.11 12.58 11.07
CA ILE A 518 -1.18 11.65 11.49
C ILE A 518 -1.55 11.84 12.95
N ASN A 519 -0.54 11.93 13.83
CA ASN A 519 -0.77 12.15 15.25
C ASN A 519 -1.47 13.48 15.52
N VAL A 520 -1.05 14.56 14.84
CA VAL A 520 -1.68 15.87 14.96
C VAL A 520 -3.12 15.86 14.43
N PHE A 521 -3.36 15.21 13.28
CA PHE A 521 -4.67 15.08 12.67
C PHE A 521 -5.65 14.33 13.57
N LEU A 522 -5.22 13.22 14.19
CA LEU A 522 -6.06 12.46 15.11
C LEU A 522 -6.48 13.25 16.35
N ARG A 523 -5.53 13.96 16.94
CA ARG A 523 -5.78 14.85 18.08
C ARG A 523 -6.75 15.97 17.70
N LEU A 524 -6.57 16.57 16.52
CA LEU A 524 -7.48 17.59 15.98
C LEU A 524 -8.91 17.07 15.80
N LYS A 525 -9.06 15.79 15.44
CA LYS A 525 -10.35 15.10 15.27
C LYS A 525 -10.95 14.57 16.58
N GLU A 526 -10.33 14.87 17.73
CA GLU A 526 -10.79 14.49 19.07
C GLU A 526 -10.98 12.97 19.25
N LYS A 527 -10.26 12.18 18.45
CA LYS A 527 -10.28 10.72 18.55
C LYS A 527 -9.25 10.30 19.57
N GLN A 528 -9.70 9.66 20.65
CA GLN A 528 -8.81 9.07 21.65
C GLN A 528 -7.92 8.03 20.98
N TYR A 529 -6.68 7.91 21.45
CA TYR A 529 -5.85 6.74 21.20
C TYR A 529 -6.60 5.54 21.78
N ALA A 530 -7.32 4.80 20.94
CA ALA A 530 -7.73 3.45 21.29
C ALA A 530 -6.45 2.66 21.61
N THR A 531 -6.56 1.47 22.19
CA THR A 531 -5.45 0.50 22.38
C THR A 531 -4.78 0.03 21.06
N LYS A 532 -5.00 0.74 19.95
CA LYS A 532 -4.59 0.49 18.57
C LYS A 532 -3.47 1.47 18.17
N SER A 533 -2.74 1.16 17.10
CA SER A 533 -1.69 2.05 16.58
C SER A 533 -2.29 3.36 16.03
N ALA A 534 -1.50 4.44 15.99
CA ALA A 534 -1.94 5.73 15.44
C ALA A 534 -2.43 5.60 13.99
N PHE A 535 -1.79 4.75 13.18
CA PHE A 535 -2.23 4.52 11.81
C PHE A 535 -3.60 3.84 11.73
N GLU A 536 -3.90 2.87 12.60
CA GLU A 536 -5.24 2.26 12.67
C GLU A 536 -6.33 3.28 13.01
N SER A 537 -6.09 4.12 14.02
CA SER A 537 -7.02 5.19 14.37
C SER A 537 -7.21 6.20 13.23
N PHE A 538 -6.15 6.47 12.46
CA PHE A 538 -6.22 7.35 11.29
C PHE A 538 -7.13 6.77 10.21
N LYS A 539 -7.01 5.46 9.93
CA LYS A 539 -7.89 4.74 9.00
C LYS A 539 -9.36 4.82 9.41
N GLU A 540 -9.66 4.54 10.67
CA GLU A 540 -11.03 4.62 11.20
C GLU A 540 -11.60 6.04 11.06
N THR A 541 -10.77 7.06 11.29
CA THR A 541 -11.17 8.47 11.16
C THR A 541 -11.41 8.86 9.70
N LEU A 542 -10.57 8.42 8.77
CA LEU A 542 -10.81 8.62 7.34
C LEU A 542 -12.09 7.94 6.87
N ILE A 543 -12.35 6.72 7.37
CA ILE A 543 -13.59 5.99 7.10
C ILE A 543 -14.81 6.75 7.60
N SER A 544 -14.78 7.24 8.85
CA SER A 544 -15.92 7.91 9.45
C SER A 544 -16.18 9.29 8.86
N ASP A 545 -15.13 10.10 8.68
CA ASP A 545 -15.27 11.53 8.41
C ASP A 545 -15.30 11.87 6.91
N PHE A 546 -14.73 11.01 6.06
CA PHE A 546 -14.58 11.32 4.63
C PHE A 546 -15.21 10.26 3.72
N ILE A 547 -15.06 8.97 4.04
CA ILE A 547 -15.50 7.86 3.17
C ILE A 547 -16.95 7.43 3.49
N ASN A 548 -17.45 7.71 4.71
CA ASN A 548 -18.80 7.39 5.18
C ASN A 548 -19.14 5.88 5.12
N ASN A 549 -18.21 5.01 5.50
CA ASN A 549 -18.38 3.54 5.52
C ASN A 549 -18.81 2.90 4.18
N ARG A 550 -18.53 3.55 3.04
CA ARG A 550 -18.84 3.02 1.70
C ARG A 550 -17.69 3.26 0.73
N ASN A 551 -17.60 2.48 -0.34
CA ASN A 551 -16.70 2.83 -1.43
C ASN A 551 -17.13 4.14 -2.12
N LEU A 552 -16.15 4.94 -2.53
CA LEU A 552 -16.31 6.17 -3.29
C LEU A 552 -16.66 5.79 -4.73
N LYS A 553 -17.82 6.26 -5.19
CA LYS A 553 -18.44 5.80 -6.45
C LYS A 553 -18.26 6.78 -7.60
N SER A 554 -17.60 7.91 -7.36
CA SER A 554 -17.30 8.88 -8.41
C SER A 554 -15.88 9.42 -8.31
N PHE A 555 -15.37 9.88 -9.44
CA PHE A 555 -14.08 10.57 -9.52
C PHE A 555 -14.06 11.82 -8.63
N GLU A 556 -15.13 12.61 -8.64
CA GLU A 556 -15.19 13.86 -7.86
C GLU A 556 -15.24 13.61 -6.35
N GLU A 557 -15.93 12.55 -5.89
CA GLU A 557 -15.86 12.12 -4.48
C GLU A 557 -14.42 11.77 -4.06
N SER A 558 -13.72 11.02 -4.91
CA SER A 558 -12.34 10.56 -4.66
C SER A 558 -11.34 11.72 -4.68
N ARG A 559 -11.47 12.62 -5.67
CA ARG A 559 -10.68 13.84 -5.79
C ARG A 559 -10.91 14.77 -4.60
N LYS A 560 -12.17 14.96 -4.19
CA LYS A 560 -12.52 15.78 -3.03
C LYS A 560 -11.89 15.24 -1.74
N LEU A 561 -11.87 13.93 -1.53
CA LEU A 561 -11.17 13.32 -0.39
C LEU A 561 -9.69 13.69 -0.35
N PHE A 562 -8.99 13.61 -1.49
CA PHE A 562 -7.56 13.96 -1.56
C PHE A 562 -7.34 15.45 -1.29
N ILE A 563 -8.17 16.32 -1.88
CA ILE A 563 -8.11 17.77 -1.67
C ILE A 563 -8.39 18.12 -0.21
N ASP A 564 -9.44 17.56 0.39
CA ASP A 564 -9.82 17.87 1.76
C ASP A 564 -8.77 17.36 2.74
N LEU A 565 -8.19 16.17 2.54
CA LEU A 565 -7.03 15.71 3.32
C LEU A 565 -5.80 16.60 3.08
N GLY A 566 -5.58 17.03 1.84
CA GLY A 566 -4.53 17.96 1.43
C GLY A 566 -4.58 19.29 2.17
N LYS A 567 -5.78 19.85 2.40
CA LYS A 567 -5.96 21.07 3.21
C LYS A 567 -5.48 20.90 4.65
N TYR A 568 -5.75 19.74 5.28
CA TYR A 568 -5.23 19.46 6.62
C TYR A 568 -3.70 19.35 6.62
N ILE A 569 -3.11 18.77 5.57
CA ILE A 569 -1.66 18.68 5.39
C ILE A 569 -1.06 20.08 5.22
N ASP A 570 -1.62 20.93 4.36
CA ASP A 570 -1.16 22.30 4.15
C ASP A 570 -1.22 23.10 5.45
N MET A 571 -2.34 23.00 6.17
CA MET A 571 -2.49 23.70 7.44
C MET A 571 -1.49 23.17 8.48
N TYR A 572 -1.28 21.85 8.57
CA TYR A 572 -0.24 21.27 9.43
C TYR A 572 1.16 21.79 9.08
N ILE A 573 1.52 21.83 7.80
CA ILE A 573 2.81 22.36 7.34
C ILE A 573 2.93 23.84 7.70
N SER A 574 1.87 24.62 7.49
CA SER A 574 1.84 26.06 7.79
C SER A 574 2.06 26.38 9.28
N VAL A 575 1.65 25.50 10.20
CA VAL A 575 1.85 25.72 11.64
C VAL A 575 3.10 25.03 12.20
N SER A 576 3.67 24.05 11.48
CA SER A 576 4.72 23.16 12.01
C SER A 576 6.10 23.34 11.40
N ASP A 577 6.22 24.09 10.30
CA ASP A 577 7.47 24.25 9.56
C ASP A 577 7.87 25.71 9.38
N SER A 578 9.07 26.05 9.84
CA SER A 578 9.59 27.42 9.77
C SER A 578 9.81 27.91 8.36
N ASN A 579 10.19 27.03 7.44
CA ASN A 579 10.38 27.43 6.04
C ASN A 579 9.03 27.78 5.41
N SER A 580 7.93 27.14 5.84
CA SER A 580 6.58 27.47 5.41
C SER A 580 6.11 28.83 5.95
N PHE A 581 6.06 29.01 7.27
CA PHE A 581 5.51 30.25 7.84
C PHE A 581 6.40 31.50 7.65
N ASN A 582 7.64 31.34 7.16
CA ASN A 582 8.50 32.47 6.77
C ASN A 582 8.20 33.00 5.36
N LYS A 583 7.45 32.27 4.53
CA LYS A 583 7.09 32.72 3.18
C LYS A 583 5.89 33.68 3.22
N ALA A 584 5.96 34.76 2.46
CA ALA A 584 4.95 35.83 2.47
C ALA A 584 3.55 35.39 2.01
N ASP A 585 3.47 34.34 1.20
CA ASP A 585 2.24 33.73 0.68
C ASP A 585 1.63 32.68 1.62
N SER A 586 2.35 32.27 2.66
CA SER A 586 1.87 31.29 3.64
C SER A 586 0.65 31.81 4.41
N LEU A 587 -0.31 30.92 4.66
CA LEU A 587 -1.49 31.19 5.48
C LEU A 587 -1.09 31.82 6.82
N THR A 588 -0.02 31.31 7.43
CA THR A 588 0.41 31.66 8.78
C THR A 588 1.52 32.72 8.83
N TYR A 589 1.87 33.35 7.70
CA TYR A 589 2.93 34.36 7.63
C TYR A 589 2.73 35.50 8.65
N ARG A 590 1.48 35.95 8.83
CA ARG A 590 1.12 36.99 9.81
C ARG A 590 1.22 36.56 11.26
N PHE A 591 1.55 35.30 11.53
CA PHE A 591 1.76 34.74 12.87
C PHE A 591 3.18 34.22 13.06
N LYS A 592 4.08 34.38 12.06
CA LYS A 592 5.41 33.75 12.03
C LYS A 592 6.24 34.00 13.28
N ASP A 593 6.13 35.20 13.85
CA ASP A 593 6.87 35.57 15.03
C ASP A 593 6.44 34.76 16.25
N ILE A 594 5.14 34.55 16.42
CA ILE A 594 4.56 33.72 17.48
C ILE A 594 4.85 32.24 17.22
N LEU A 595 4.66 31.77 15.98
CA LEU A 595 4.93 30.38 15.62
C LEU A 595 6.40 30.00 15.78
N THR A 596 7.33 30.93 15.56
CA THR A 596 8.77 30.69 15.83
C THR A 596 9.03 30.39 17.31
N MET A 597 8.26 30.98 18.23
CA MET A 597 8.38 30.68 19.66
C MET A 597 7.88 29.28 20.02
N LEU A 598 6.96 28.74 19.20
CA LEU A 598 6.35 27.41 19.36
C LEU A 598 7.04 26.34 18.49
N GLU A 599 8.16 26.68 17.83
CA GLU A 599 8.79 25.80 16.84
C GLU A 599 9.29 24.48 17.45
N GLY A 600 8.84 23.37 16.85
CA GLY A 600 9.13 22.01 17.31
C GLY A 600 8.34 21.60 18.55
N ARG A 601 7.22 22.27 18.83
CA ARG A 601 6.28 21.91 19.91
C ARG A 601 5.00 21.35 19.30
N GLU A 602 5.09 20.10 18.85
CA GLU A 602 3.99 19.41 18.14
C GLU A 602 2.70 19.30 18.96
N ILE A 603 2.83 19.43 20.28
CA ILE A 603 1.73 19.42 21.23
C ILE A 603 0.67 20.49 20.94
N TYR A 604 1.08 21.65 20.42
CA TYR A 604 0.20 22.79 20.12
C TYR A 604 -0.36 22.79 18.70
N TYR A 605 0.21 22.02 17.76
CA TYR A 605 -0.21 22.08 16.36
C TYR A 605 -1.69 21.77 16.15
N PRO A 606 -2.31 20.76 16.81
CA PRO A 606 -3.75 20.55 16.72
C PRO A 606 -4.56 21.76 17.19
N LEU A 607 -4.14 22.41 18.28
CA LEU A 607 -4.81 23.58 18.83
C LEU A 607 -4.72 24.77 17.87
N LEU A 608 -3.54 25.05 17.33
CA LEU A 608 -3.34 26.09 16.33
C LEU A 608 -4.20 25.85 15.08
N MET A 609 -4.23 24.60 14.59
CA MET A 609 -5.08 24.19 13.47
C MET A 609 -6.58 24.37 13.77
N LYS A 610 -7.04 23.93 14.95
CA LYS A 610 -8.44 24.09 15.38
C LYS A 610 -8.86 25.56 15.44
N ILE A 611 -7.98 26.44 15.95
CA ILE A 611 -8.22 27.88 15.99
C ILE A 611 -8.38 28.43 14.56
N LEU A 612 -7.46 28.10 13.65
CA LEU A 612 -7.54 28.56 12.26
C LEU A 612 -8.81 28.07 11.54
N ILE A 613 -9.21 26.81 11.78
CA ILE A 613 -10.47 26.26 11.26
C ILE A 613 -11.68 27.01 11.83
N ASN A 614 -11.76 27.21 13.15
CA ASN A 614 -12.91 27.85 13.78
C ASN A 614 -13.12 29.30 13.33
N PHE A 615 -12.04 30.01 12.98
CA PHE A 615 -12.11 31.35 12.41
C PHE A 615 -12.29 31.38 10.89
N ASP A 616 -12.38 30.22 10.23
CA ASP A 616 -12.37 30.08 8.77
C ASP A 616 -11.28 30.97 8.13
N TYR A 617 -10.08 30.91 8.73
CA TYR A 617 -9.06 31.91 8.45
C TYR A 617 -8.51 31.80 7.03
N GLU A 618 -8.60 30.64 6.39
CA GLU A 618 -8.23 30.46 4.99
C GLU A 618 -9.01 31.41 4.06
N ASN A 619 -10.33 31.51 4.26
CA ASN A 619 -11.20 32.42 3.53
C ASN A 619 -11.13 33.86 4.04
N ASN A 620 -10.74 34.04 5.31
CA ASN A 620 -10.73 35.33 5.98
C ASN A 620 -9.33 35.93 6.18
N LYS A 621 -8.30 35.42 5.48
CA LYS A 621 -6.91 35.83 5.70
C LYS A 621 -6.67 37.33 5.45
N THR A 622 -7.48 38.01 4.65
CA THR A 622 -7.35 39.47 4.44
C THR A 622 -8.06 40.30 5.51
N ASN A 623 -8.87 39.67 6.37
CA ASN A 623 -9.59 40.33 7.44
C ASN A 623 -8.63 40.67 8.59
N LYS A 624 -8.38 41.97 8.73
CA LYS A 624 -7.53 42.58 9.74
C LYS A 624 -7.96 42.22 11.17
N GLU A 625 -9.24 42.37 11.48
CA GLU A 625 -9.74 42.13 12.84
C GLU A 625 -9.70 40.65 13.24
N ILE A 626 -10.02 39.74 12.31
CA ILE A 626 -9.87 38.30 12.54
C ILE A 626 -8.38 37.96 12.77
N THR A 627 -7.48 38.51 11.96
CA THR A 627 -6.04 38.32 12.13
C THR A 627 -5.57 38.80 13.51
N LYS A 628 -6.01 39.98 13.96
CA LYS A 628 -5.70 40.51 15.30
C LYS A 628 -6.22 39.61 16.41
N GLN A 629 -7.44 39.10 16.29
CA GLN A 629 -8.02 38.16 17.27
C GLN A 629 -7.19 36.87 17.36
N ILE A 630 -6.88 36.24 16.23
CA ILE A 630 -6.04 35.03 16.19
C ILE A 630 -4.65 35.30 16.76
N ARG A 631 -4.01 36.43 16.39
CA ARG A 631 -2.71 36.83 16.96
C ARG A 631 -2.76 36.89 18.48
N ARG A 632 -3.79 37.53 19.06
CA ARG A 632 -3.95 37.61 20.52
C ARG A 632 -4.14 36.24 21.15
N VAL A 633 -4.94 35.36 20.54
CA VAL A 633 -5.15 33.97 20.97
C VAL A 633 -3.84 33.18 20.95
N PHE A 634 -3.10 33.21 19.84
CA PHE A 634 -1.80 32.52 19.73
C PHE A 634 -0.77 33.05 20.72
N PHE A 635 -0.78 34.35 20.99
CA PHE A 635 0.14 34.95 21.95
C PHE A 635 -0.12 34.46 23.39
N GLU A 636 -1.36 34.17 23.77
CA GLU A 636 -1.63 33.55 25.08
C GLU A 636 -1.03 32.13 25.19
N ILE A 637 -1.03 31.36 24.09
CA ILE A 637 -0.36 30.04 24.03
C ILE A 637 1.16 30.21 24.18
N GLU A 638 1.75 31.19 23.50
CA GLU A 638 3.17 31.51 23.65
C GLU A 638 3.53 31.88 25.09
N LYS A 639 2.76 32.77 25.74
CA LYS A 639 3.01 33.15 27.14
C LYS A 639 3.13 31.92 28.03
N TYR A 640 2.19 31.00 27.89
CA TYR A 640 2.19 29.77 28.65
C TYR A 640 3.44 28.92 28.37
N GLU A 641 3.74 28.65 27.09
CA GLU A 641 4.87 27.79 26.71
C GLU A 641 6.23 28.37 27.13
N VAL A 642 6.42 29.68 27.00
CA VAL A 642 7.66 30.34 27.43
C VAL A 642 7.81 30.25 28.96
N ARG A 643 6.74 30.52 29.71
CA ARG A 643 6.74 30.38 31.17
C ARG A 643 7.03 28.94 31.62
N LEU A 644 6.47 27.95 30.91
CA LEU A 644 6.69 26.52 31.12
C LEU A 644 8.15 26.12 30.97
N GLN A 645 8.76 26.50 29.85
CA GLN A 645 10.15 26.16 29.57
C GLN A 645 11.13 26.82 30.53
N VAL A 646 10.92 28.09 30.87
CA VAL A 646 11.82 28.82 31.77
C VAL A 646 11.74 28.31 33.20
N SER A 647 10.54 27.91 33.64
CA SER A 647 10.33 27.43 35.01
C SER A 647 10.79 25.98 35.23
N ASN A 648 11.42 25.34 34.22
CA ASN A 648 11.87 23.94 34.21
C ASN A 648 10.80 22.97 34.75
N TYR A 649 9.56 23.21 34.38
CA TYR A 649 8.42 22.55 34.98
C TYR A 649 8.27 21.10 34.47
N LYS A 650 8.11 20.13 35.38
CA LYS A 650 7.82 18.73 35.08
C LYS A 650 6.36 18.42 35.46
N GLY A 651 5.42 18.92 34.66
CA GLY A 651 3.99 18.77 34.90
C GLY A 651 3.42 17.46 34.36
N GLN A 652 2.10 17.33 34.39
CA GLN A 652 1.39 16.23 33.73
C GLN A 652 1.61 16.27 32.20
N SER A 653 1.16 15.25 31.49
CA SER A 653 1.22 15.21 30.03
C SER A 653 0.36 16.35 29.46
N LEU A 654 1.00 17.48 29.12
CA LEU A 654 0.36 18.65 28.53
C LEU A 654 -0.47 18.28 27.28
N SER A 655 -0.12 17.20 26.57
CA SER A 655 -0.87 16.72 25.41
C SER A 655 -2.27 16.27 25.81
N GLN A 656 -2.39 15.51 26.90
CA GLN A 656 -3.67 15.07 27.44
C GLN A 656 -4.50 16.26 27.91
N TYR A 657 -3.87 17.25 28.56
CA TYR A 657 -4.56 18.46 28.98
C TYR A 657 -5.14 19.25 27.79
N ILE A 658 -4.34 19.47 26.74
CA ILE A 658 -4.81 20.14 25.51
C ILE A 658 -5.92 19.31 24.85
N ASP A 659 -5.75 18.00 24.74
CA ASP A 659 -6.69 17.15 24.02
C ASP A 659 -8.04 17.03 24.74
N PHE A 660 -8.04 16.80 26.06
CA PHE A 660 -9.26 16.56 26.83
C PHE A 660 -9.99 17.83 27.27
N ASN A 661 -9.27 18.90 27.60
CA ASN A 661 -9.86 20.11 28.16
C ASN A 661 -10.00 21.23 27.13
N ILE A 662 -9.11 21.30 26.13
CA ILE A 662 -9.09 22.43 25.20
C ILE A 662 -9.76 22.07 23.88
N LEU A 663 -9.28 21.04 23.17
CA LEU A 663 -9.82 20.69 21.85
C LEU A 663 -11.30 20.32 21.92
N LYS A 664 -11.70 19.57 22.96
CA LYS A 664 -13.10 19.15 23.19
C LYS A 664 -14.05 20.32 23.51
N GLU A 665 -13.61 21.32 24.27
CA GLU A 665 -14.43 22.48 24.62
C GLU A 665 -14.54 23.50 23.48
N LEU A 666 -13.53 23.59 22.63
CA LEU A 666 -13.46 24.50 21.47
C LEU A 666 -14.49 24.20 20.38
N GLY A 667 -15.20 23.05 20.42
CA GLY A 667 -16.15 22.64 19.39
C GLY A 667 -17.39 23.54 19.23
N ASN A 668 -17.78 24.31 20.27
CA ASN A 668 -19.07 25.02 20.29
C ASN A 668 -19.02 26.51 20.73
N GLY A 669 -17.83 27.09 21.00
CA GLY A 669 -17.70 28.42 21.61
C GLY A 669 -16.85 29.42 20.81
N ILE A 670 -17.03 30.72 21.08
CA ILE A 670 -16.17 31.79 20.53
C ILE A 670 -14.77 31.68 21.16
N ILE A 671 -13.75 31.47 20.34
CA ILE A 671 -12.36 31.44 20.80
C ILE A 671 -11.91 32.87 21.12
N THR A 672 -11.67 33.17 22.39
CA THR A 672 -11.14 34.47 22.81
C THR A 672 -9.79 34.31 23.51
N PRO A 673 -8.96 35.37 23.56
CA PRO A 673 -7.74 35.36 24.36
C PRO A 673 -8.01 35.05 25.83
N ASP A 674 -9.12 35.54 26.39
CA ASP A 674 -9.52 35.27 27.77
C ASP A 674 -9.86 33.79 28.02
N PHE A 675 -10.54 33.14 27.07
CA PHE A 675 -10.80 31.71 27.12
C PHE A 675 -9.50 30.89 27.16
N ILE A 676 -8.58 31.15 26.22
CA ILE A 676 -7.27 30.49 26.22
C ILE A 676 -6.49 30.80 27.50
N ARG A 677 -6.52 32.05 27.98
CA ARG A 677 -5.89 32.45 29.23
C ARG A 677 -6.41 31.65 30.40
N LYS A 678 -7.73 31.55 30.61
CA LYS A 678 -8.34 30.76 31.71
C LYS A 678 -8.00 29.28 31.64
N LEU A 679 -7.79 28.75 30.43
CA LEU A 679 -7.34 27.37 30.23
C LEU A 679 -5.86 27.17 30.59
N PHE A 680 -4.99 28.16 30.37
CA PHE A 680 -3.55 28.03 30.62
C PHE A 680 -3.06 28.72 31.92
N ILE A 681 -3.85 29.61 32.51
CA ILE A 681 -3.48 30.55 33.58
C ILE A 681 -4.63 30.62 34.61
N GLY A 682 -4.29 30.45 35.89
CA GLY A 682 -5.18 30.67 37.03
C GLY A 682 -4.47 31.47 38.12
N GLU A 683 -5.23 32.13 39.00
CA GLU A 683 -4.71 33.02 40.07
C GLU A 683 -3.83 32.28 41.10
N HIS A 684 -3.97 30.96 41.20
CA HIS A 684 -3.18 30.11 42.10
C HIS A 684 -2.59 28.90 41.36
N GLU A 685 -1.44 28.41 41.83
CA GLU A 685 -0.94 27.09 41.47
C GLU A 685 -2.00 26.06 41.92
N ASP A 686 -2.69 25.45 40.96
CA ASP A 686 -3.74 24.47 41.26
C ASP A 686 -3.11 23.09 41.52
N GLU A 687 -3.80 22.19 42.23
CA GLU A 687 -3.30 20.84 42.58
C GLU A 687 -2.92 20.00 41.36
N SER A 688 -3.41 20.37 40.17
CA SER A 688 -3.12 19.75 38.88
C SER A 688 -1.73 20.08 38.29
N ASN A 689 -1.00 21.06 38.86
CA ASN A 689 0.37 21.37 38.46
C ASN A 689 0.52 21.76 36.97
N ASN A 690 -0.48 22.36 36.33
CA ASN A 690 -0.42 22.72 34.89
C ASN A 690 -0.44 24.23 34.60
N ARG A 691 -0.42 25.09 35.63
CA ARG A 691 -0.49 26.56 35.52
C ARG A 691 0.75 27.20 36.11
N ILE A 692 1.32 28.23 35.47
CA ILE A 692 2.56 28.88 35.92
C ILE A 692 2.33 30.37 36.15
N SER A 693 2.51 30.79 37.40
CA SER A 693 2.39 32.18 37.82
C SER A 693 3.50 33.05 37.25
N LEU A 694 3.21 34.34 37.07
CA LEU A 694 4.20 35.33 36.69
C LEU A 694 5.35 35.43 37.72
N GLU A 695 5.06 35.18 39.00
CA GLU A 695 6.06 35.19 40.07
C GLU A 695 7.05 34.04 39.95
N ARG A 696 6.57 32.80 39.72
CA ARG A 696 7.45 31.65 39.51
C ARG A 696 8.32 31.83 38.26
N PHE A 697 7.74 32.35 37.19
CA PHE A 697 8.48 32.69 35.97
C PHE A 697 9.58 33.73 36.27
N ARG A 698 9.25 34.80 36.99
CA ARG A 698 10.19 35.86 37.40
C ARG A 698 11.33 35.28 38.23
N ASN A 699 11.04 34.47 39.24
CA ASN A 699 12.06 33.86 40.10
C ASN A 699 12.95 32.91 39.29
N SER A 700 12.36 32.16 38.35
CA SER A 700 13.12 31.24 37.50
C SER A 700 14.09 31.94 36.56
N LEU A 701 13.71 33.07 35.97
CA LEU A 701 14.59 33.90 35.14
C LEU A 701 15.81 34.44 35.92
N ARG A 702 15.64 34.69 37.23
CA ARG A 702 16.69 35.21 38.11
C ARG A 702 17.63 34.13 38.60
N GLU A 703 17.08 32.99 39.02
CA GLU A 703 17.81 31.99 39.80
C GLU A 703 18.38 30.86 38.94
N TYR A 704 17.64 30.40 37.93
CA TYR A 704 18.00 29.20 37.17
C TYR A 704 18.77 29.49 35.90
N ASP A 705 19.51 28.46 35.45
CA ASP A 705 20.15 28.48 34.14
C ASP A 705 19.10 28.27 33.06
N ILE A 706 19.21 29.06 32.00
CA ILE A 706 18.27 29.03 30.89
C ILE A 706 18.90 28.21 29.75
N SER A 707 18.14 27.27 29.21
CA SER A 707 18.64 26.46 28.07
C SER A 707 18.91 27.35 26.85
N ASN A 708 19.93 26.99 26.06
CA ASN A 708 20.36 27.83 24.93
C ASN A 708 19.23 28.09 23.90
N LYS A 709 18.37 27.09 23.69
CA LYS A 709 17.24 27.19 22.75
C LYS A 709 16.25 28.26 23.21
N ILE A 710 15.76 28.18 24.45
CA ILE A 710 14.77 29.15 24.96
C ILE A 710 15.40 30.53 25.17
N ALA A 711 16.66 30.62 25.59
CA ALA A 711 17.36 31.90 25.72
C ALA A 711 17.46 32.65 24.37
N THR A 712 17.70 31.93 23.27
CA THR A 712 17.73 32.52 21.92
C THR A 712 16.37 33.09 21.55
N LEU A 713 15.28 32.37 21.85
CA LEU A 713 13.91 32.80 21.59
C LEU A 713 13.50 33.98 22.47
N ILE A 714 13.86 33.98 23.76
CA ILE A 714 13.64 35.11 24.67
C ILE A 714 14.37 36.34 24.15
N GLY A 715 15.65 36.23 23.82
CA GLY A 715 16.42 37.35 23.27
C GLY A 715 15.83 37.88 21.96
N TYR A 716 15.32 37.00 21.09
CA TYR A 716 14.59 37.41 19.88
C TYR A 716 13.31 38.18 20.24
N ARG A 717 12.49 37.65 21.15
CA ARG A 717 11.22 38.29 21.54
C ARG A 717 11.45 39.64 22.23
N ILE A 718 12.50 39.78 23.03
CA ILE A 718 12.91 41.06 23.63
C ILE A 718 13.26 42.08 22.54
N GLU A 719 14.09 41.72 21.54
CA GLU A 719 14.41 42.65 20.44
C GLU A 719 13.16 43.10 19.70
N ASN A 720 12.26 42.17 19.39
CA ASN A 720 11.04 42.50 18.69
C ASN A 720 10.15 43.42 19.53
N TYR A 721 10.01 43.13 20.82
CA TYR A 721 9.19 43.95 21.72
C TYR A 721 9.68 45.39 21.78
N LEU A 722 10.98 45.57 22.03
CA LEU A 722 11.58 46.89 22.19
C LEU A 722 11.64 47.65 20.86
N SER A 723 11.87 46.95 19.74
CA SER A 723 11.90 47.56 18.40
C SER A 723 10.52 48.03 17.92
N ASN A 724 9.45 47.45 18.45
CA ASN A 724 8.07 47.80 18.09
C ASN A 724 7.38 48.62 19.20
N ASN A 725 8.12 49.46 19.92
CA ASN A 725 7.58 50.35 20.96
C ASN A 725 6.70 49.64 22.00
N LYS A 726 7.07 48.40 22.36
CA LYS A 726 6.36 47.57 23.35
C LYS A 726 4.93 47.17 22.91
N ASP A 727 4.65 47.16 21.61
CA ASP A 727 3.37 46.70 21.04
C ASP A 727 3.56 45.59 19.99
N PHE A 728 2.87 44.46 20.17
CA PHE A 728 2.85 43.34 19.22
C PHE A 728 1.63 43.33 18.29
N PHE A 729 0.66 44.22 18.49
CA PHE A 729 -0.68 44.17 17.88
C PHE A 729 -1.10 45.47 17.18
N GLY A 730 -0.17 46.39 16.91
CA GLY A 730 -0.43 47.67 16.24
C GLY A 730 -1.08 47.54 14.84
N ASP A 731 -1.66 48.64 14.36
CA ASP A 731 -2.63 48.66 13.26
C ASP A 731 -2.12 48.30 11.86
N ASP A 732 -0.81 48.41 11.62
CA ASP A 732 -0.25 48.28 10.28
C ASP A 732 0.18 46.86 9.90
N TYR A 733 0.18 45.89 10.82
CA TYR A 733 0.76 44.55 10.58
C TYR A 733 2.18 44.58 10.02
N ASN A 734 2.83 45.74 10.02
CA ASN A 734 4.24 45.95 9.76
C ASN A 734 4.98 45.42 10.99
N TYR A 735 4.81 44.12 11.22
CA TYR A 735 5.65 43.36 12.09
C TYR A 735 7.01 43.35 11.42
N ILE A 736 7.85 44.25 11.91
CA ILE A 736 9.22 44.35 11.50
C ILE A 736 9.92 43.12 12.14
N ASP A 737 9.86 41.97 11.45
CA ASP A 737 10.68 40.79 11.75
C ASP A 737 12.12 41.11 11.36
N THR A 738 12.73 42.01 12.11
CA THR A 738 14.05 42.54 11.79
C THR A 738 15.07 42.08 12.78
N LYS A 739 15.95 41.23 12.29
CA LYS A 739 17.34 41.63 12.04
C LYS A 739 18.15 40.44 11.58
N TYR A 740 17.82 39.25 12.07
CA TYR A 740 18.67 38.08 11.97
C TYR A 740 18.01 36.99 11.14
N GLU A 741 18.57 36.71 9.96
CA GLU A 741 18.16 35.57 9.11
C GLU A 741 18.41 34.23 9.83
N LYS A 742 19.53 34.15 10.55
CA LYS A 742 19.90 33.00 11.38
C LYS A 742 20.25 33.46 12.79
N ARG A 743 19.35 33.18 13.73
CA ARG A 743 19.46 33.56 15.14
C ARG A 743 20.41 32.60 15.86
N THR A 744 21.28 33.14 16.70
CA THR A 744 22.19 32.35 17.54
C THR A 744 22.33 33.00 18.91
N LEU A 745 22.66 32.18 19.90
CA LEU A 745 22.94 32.65 21.24
C LEU A 745 24.40 33.09 21.37
N GLU A 746 24.60 34.36 21.70
CA GLU A 746 25.88 34.89 22.15
C GLU A 746 25.98 34.76 23.66
N HIS A 747 27.15 34.36 24.14
CA HIS A 747 27.49 34.41 25.56
C HIS A 747 28.55 35.48 25.76
N ILE A 748 28.23 36.56 26.48
CA ILE A 748 29.18 37.67 26.70
C ILE A 748 30.43 37.13 27.41
N ILE A 749 30.24 36.35 28.47
CA ILE A 749 31.22 35.43 29.04
C ILE A 749 31.45 34.29 28.05
N PRO A 750 32.68 34.10 27.53
CA PRO A 750 32.98 33.08 26.54
C PRO A 750 32.78 31.66 27.09
N GLN A 751 32.32 30.74 26.23
CA GLN A 751 32.16 29.33 26.60
C GLN A 751 33.52 28.63 26.78
N LYS A 752 34.51 28.98 25.96
CA LYS A 752 35.89 28.47 25.99
C LYS A 752 36.89 29.63 26.11
N PRO A 753 36.96 30.33 27.27
CA PRO A 753 37.87 31.45 27.49
C PRO A 753 39.34 31.06 27.26
N ASN A 754 40.14 32.03 26.81
CA ASN A 754 41.59 31.95 26.80
C ASN A 754 42.18 32.47 28.13
N GLU A 755 43.51 32.38 28.30
CA GLU A 755 44.20 32.85 29.52
C GLU A 755 44.02 34.35 29.74
N GLU A 756 44.07 35.15 28.67
CA GLU A 756 43.84 36.60 28.70
C GLU A 756 42.50 36.95 29.35
N TRP A 757 41.43 36.22 29.02
CA TRP A 757 40.12 36.44 29.64
C TRP A 757 40.10 36.11 31.13
N TYR A 758 40.79 35.06 31.57
CA TYR A 758 40.88 34.75 33.00
C TYR A 758 41.66 35.82 33.77
N GLN A 759 42.69 36.41 33.17
CA GLN A 759 43.41 37.55 33.76
C GLN A 759 42.48 38.76 33.93
N ASP A 760 41.67 39.08 32.92
CA ASP A 760 40.67 40.16 33.02
C ASP A 760 39.73 39.93 34.23
N ILE A 761 39.23 38.70 34.42
CA ILE A 761 38.34 38.36 35.54
C ILE A 761 39.02 38.50 36.90
N ILE A 762 40.26 38.03 37.04
CA ILE A 762 41.02 38.13 38.29
C ILE A 762 41.29 39.60 38.65
N VAL A 763 41.50 40.46 37.65
CA VAL A 763 41.70 41.91 37.85
C VAL A 763 40.40 42.63 38.23
N TRP A 764 39.26 42.20 37.69
CA TRP A 764 37.97 42.83 37.99
C TRP A 764 37.33 42.39 39.30
N SER A 765 37.79 41.30 39.90
CA SER A 765 37.29 40.85 41.19
C SER A 765 37.88 41.67 42.33
N ASP A 766 37.03 42.13 43.26
CA ASP A 766 37.45 42.86 44.47
C ASP A 766 38.31 42.02 45.43
N HIS A 767 38.45 40.72 45.17
CA HIS A 767 39.32 39.79 45.88
C HIS A 767 40.22 39.10 44.85
N GLU A 768 41.51 38.89 45.16
CA GLU A 768 42.43 38.16 44.27
C GLU A 768 41.96 36.70 44.09
N LEU A 769 41.17 36.45 43.04
CA LEU A 769 40.68 35.11 42.73
C LEU A 769 41.82 34.23 42.23
N SER A 770 41.86 32.98 42.71
CA SER A 770 42.64 31.93 42.06
C SER A 770 42.01 31.54 40.70
N LEU A 771 42.81 30.94 39.82
CA LEU A 771 42.33 30.45 38.52
C LEU A 771 41.17 29.44 38.66
N GLU A 772 41.19 28.60 39.70
CA GLU A 772 40.13 27.63 39.97
C GLU A 772 38.84 28.31 40.43
N GLU A 773 38.93 29.37 41.22
CA GLU A 773 37.76 30.17 41.60
C GLU A 773 37.17 30.93 40.41
N ALA A 774 38.01 31.48 39.52
CA ALA A 774 37.56 32.11 38.29
C ALA A 774 36.84 31.11 37.35
N LYS A 775 37.31 29.85 37.26
CA LYS A 775 36.62 28.78 36.52
C LYS A 775 35.26 28.44 37.12
N ARG A 776 35.17 28.36 38.46
CA ARG A 776 33.90 28.12 39.18
C ARG A 776 32.93 29.28 38.98
N TRP A 777 33.41 30.52 39.10
CA TRP A 777 32.65 31.73 38.83
C TRP A 777 32.07 31.74 37.41
N LYS A 778 32.92 31.48 36.40
CA LYS A 778 32.47 31.38 35.00
C LYS A 778 31.36 30.36 34.84
N THR A 779 31.49 29.18 35.45
CA THR A 779 30.46 28.13 35.38
C THR A 779 29.13 28.59 36.00
N LYS A 780 29.18 29.31 37.12
CA LYS A 780 28.00 29.85 37.82
C LYS A 780 27.24 30.88 36.99
N PHE A 781 27.93 31.71 36.21
CA PHE A 781 27.31 32.84 35.47
C PHE A 781 27.10 32.58 33.98
N LEU A 782 27.68 31.51 33.41
CA LEU A 782 27.69 31.26 31.96
C LEU A 782 26.29 31.24 31.34
N ASN A 783 25.32 30.57 31.96
CA ASN A 783 23.98 30.39 31.41
C ASN A 783 22.92 31.27 32.11
N LYS A 784 23.35 32.31 32.84
CA LYS A 784 22.44 33.29 33.45
C LYS A 784 21.93 34.26 32.40
N LEU A 785 20.66 34.65 32.49
CA LEU A 785 19.98 35.51 31.52
C LEU A 785 20.79 36.78 31.19
N GLY A 786 21.37 37.43 32.21
CA GLY A 786 22.19 38.64 32.02
C GLY A 786 23.41 38.45 31.13
N ASN A 787 23.95 37.23 31.04
CA ASN A 787 25.11 36.91 30.20
C ASN A 787 24.76 36.63 28.73
N LEU A 788 23.47 36.45 28.43
CA LEU A 788 23.01 35.93 27.15
C LEU A 788 22.48 37.05 26.25
N MET A 789 22.67 36.90 24.94
CA MET A 789 22.15 37.82 23.93
C MET A 789 21.82 37.07 22.64
N CYS A 790 20.77 37.50 21.93
CA CYS A 790 20.46 36.97 20.60
C CYS A 790 21.17 37.81 19.51
N ILE A 791 21.99 37.17 18.68
CA ILE A 791 22.70 37.81 17.56
C ILE A 791 22.65 36.98 16.27
N GLU A 792 23.07 37.58 15.16
CA GLU A 792 23.22 36.87 13.88
C GLU A 792 24.35 35.83 13.90
N GLY A 793 24.07 34.64 13.35
CA GLY A 793 25.02 33.53 13.35
C GLY A 793 26.34 33.82 12.64
N LYS A 794 26.34 34.62 11.57
CA LYS A 794 27.59 35.04 10.89
C LYS A 794 28.47 35.87 11.82
N SER A 795 27.88 36.82 12.53
CA SER A 795 28.61 37.67 13.48
C SER A 795 29.14 36.85 14.66
N ASN A 796 28.31 35.97 15.25
CA ASN A 796 28.71 35.10 16.39
C ASN A 796 29.98 34.29 16.09
N SER A 797 30.08 33.74 14.88
CA SER A 797 31.25 32.97 14.44
C SER A 797 32.57 33.75 14.42
N LYS A 798 32.53 35.10 14.34
CA LYS A 798 33.71 35.99 14.38
C LYS A 798 34.06 36.44 15.80
N ILE A 799 33.07 36.52 16.68
CA ILE A 799 33.21 37.00 18.06
C ILE A 799 33.78 35.88 18.95
N GLN A 800 33.20 34.68 18.86
CA GLN A 800 33.65 33.46 19.55
C GLN A 800 33.99 33.70 21.04
N ASN A 801 35.21 33.33 21.44
CA ASN A 801 35.67 33.33 22.82
C ASN A 801 36.57 34.52 23.17
N LYS A 802 36.45 35.63 22.44
CA LYS A 802 37.20 36.87 22.67
C LYS A 802 36.91 37.45 24.06
N THR A 803 37.83 38.29 24.57
CA THR A 803 37.64 39.04 25.81
C THR A 803 36.53 40.08 25.68
N PHE A 804 35.96 40.52 26.81
CA PHE A 804 34.81 41.46 26.80
C PHE A 804 35.08 42.69 25.93
N ASN A 805 36.22 43.37 26.14
CA ASN A 805 36.61 44.56 25.37
C ASN A 805 36.72 44.27 23.86
N LYS A 806 37.29 43.13 23.50
CA LYS A 806 37.35 42.68 22.10
C LYS A 806 35.96 42.38 21.53
N LYS A 807 35.05 41.79 22.33
CA LYS A 807 33.66 41.55 21.91
C LYS A 807 32.91 42.85 21.68
N ILE A 808 32.99 43.84 22.58
CA ILE A 808 32.37 45.17 22.42
C ILE A 808 32.83 45.83 21.12
N TYR A 809 34.12 45.75 20.82
CA TYR A 809 34.67 46.27 19.57
C TYR A 809 34.09 45.58 18.32
N GLU A 810 34.01 44.25 18.32
CA GLU A 810 33.42 43.50 17.20
C GLU A 810 31.92 43.73 17.06
N TYR A 811 31.17 43.79 18.17
CA TYR A 811 29.75 44.13 18.17
C TYR A 811 29.50 45.49 17.51
N SER A 812 30.40 46.45 17.76
CA SER A 812 30.29 47.81 17.22
C SER A 812 30.56 47.90 15.71
N LYS A 813 31.18 46.89 15.10
CA LYS A 813 31.42 46.82 13.65
C LYS A 813 30.27 46.21 12.86
N GLU A 814 29.44 45.42 13.52
CA GLU A 814 28.37 44.64 12.87
C GLU A 814 27.05 45.40 13.01
N GLY A 815 26.59 46.06 11.93
CA GLY A 815 25.45 47.01 11.97
C GLY A 815 24.15 46.47 12.57
N LYS A 816 23.88 45.16 12.43
CA LYS A 816 22.71 44.51 13.04
C LYS A 816 22.84 44.36 14.56
N ILE A 817 24.05 44.08 15.06
CA ILE A 817 24.33 44.02 16.50
C ILE A 817 24.39 45.44 17.07
N LEU A 818 25.06 46.37 16.38
CA LEU A 818 25.17 47.77 16.79
C LEU A 818 23.80 48.41 17.08
N SER A 819 22.77 48.03 16.32
CA SER A 819 21.41 48.54 16.47
C SER A 819 20.54 47.74 17.45
N SER A 820 20.98 46.57 17.95
CA SER A 820 20.24 45.71 18.89
C SER A 820 20.13 46.36 20.27
N TYR A 821 18.93 46.27 20.86
CA TYR A 821 18.65 46.81 22.20
C TYR A 821 19.36 46.03 23.30
N GLN A 822 19.58 44.72 23.11
CA GLN A 822 20.42 43.93 24.01
C GLN A 822 21.87 44.41 24.04
N PHE A 823 22.38 45.03 22.97
CA PHE A 823 23.73 45.58 22.95
C PHE A 823 23.75 47.06 23.37
N LYS A 824 23.01 47.92 22.66
CA LYS A 824 23.03 49.39 22.84
C LYS A 824 22.25 49.87 24.08
N GLY A 825 21.58 48.97 24.79
CA GLY A 825 20.69 49.29 25.90
C GLY A 825 19.31 49.80 25.45
N TYR A 826 18.44 50.00 26.43
CA TYR A 826 17.09 50.56 26.27
C TYR A 826 16.71 51.33 27.54
N LYS A 827 16.01 52.44 27.42
CA LYS A 827 15.50 53.16 28.59
C LYS A 827 14.25 53.96 28.25
N ASP A 828 13.21 53.75 29.04
CA ASP A 828 12.02 54.60 29.10
C ASP A 828 11.55 54.74 30.56
N GLU A 829 10.34 55.27 30.77
CA GLU A 829 9.76 55.49 32.11
C GLU A 829 9.52 54.18 32.90
N THR A 830 9.40 53.05 32.20
CA THR A 830 8.94 51.76 32.76
C THR A 830 10.01 50.68 32.75
N LEU A 831 10.89 50.66 31.73
CA LEU A 831 11.88 49.62 31.48
C LEU A 831 13.25 50.24 31.26
N GLU A 832 14.28 49.55 31.73
CA GLU A 832 15.68 49.91 31.53
C GLU A 832 16.47 48.64 31.24
N LEU A 833 17.39 48.72 30.29
CA LEU A 833 18.38 47.71 29.96
C LEU A 833 19.71 48.41 29.75
N MET A 834 20.74 47.96 30.47
CA MET A 834 22.07 48.58 30.42
C MET A 834 22.66 48.55 29.00
N ASP A 835 23.33 49.64 28.65
CA ASP A 835 24.15 49.75 27.47
C ASP A 835 25.50 49.06 27.71
N LEU A 836 25.79 48.00 26.95
CA LEU A 836 27.05 47.28 27.09
C LEU A 836 28.26 48.10 26.61
N ARG A 837 28.04 49.13 25.80
CA ARG A 837 29.09 50.02 25.27
C ARG A 837 29.65 50.96 26.34
N GLU A 838 28.89 51.20 27.39
CA GLU A 838 29.27 52.11 28.50
C GLU A 838 30.02 51.37 29.62
N LEU A 839 30.21 50.06 29.50
CA LEU A 839 30.86 49.24 30.52
C LEU A 839 32.35 49.06 30.24
N ASN A 840 33.16 49.25 31.27
CA ASN A 840 34.61 48.96 31.23
C ASN A 840 34.94 47.51 31.62
N ASN A 841 34.03 46.83 32.31
CA ASN A 841 34.13 45.43 32.71
C ASN A 841 32.76 44.76 32.65
N PHE A 842 32.74 43.42 32.69
CA PHE A 842 31.50 42.64 32.73
C PHE A 842 31.62 41.51 33.75
N TYR A 843 31.40 41.87 35.02
CA TYR A 843 31.55 40.98 36.16
C TYR A 843 30.20 40.76 36.88
N GLU A 844 30.24 40.27 38.13
CA GLU A 844 29.07 39.75 38.87
C GLU A 844 27.91 40.76 38.98
N ASP A 845 28.20 42.00 39.35
CA ASP A 845 27.17 43.02 39.54
C ASP A 845 26.50 43.44 38.22
N ASN A 846 27.27 43.53 37.13
CA ASN A 846 26.71 43.81 35.80
C ASN A 846 25.78 42.69 35.37
N ILE A 847 26.18 41.43 35.56
CA ILE A 847 25.40 40.25 35.15
C ILE A 847 24.10 40.16 35.95
N LYS A 848 24.17 40.37 37.27
CA LYS A 848 22.98 40.39 38.14
C LYS A 848 22.04 41.54 37.79
N LYS A 849 22.56 42.76 37.65
CA LYS A 849 21.76 43.94 37.27
C LYS A 849 21.09 43.74 35.91
N ARG A 850 21.83 43.22 34.93
CA ARG A 850 21.29 42.93 33.60
C ARG A 850 20.25 41.81 33.63
N THR A 851 20.45 40.79 34.46
CA THR A 851 19.47 39.72 34.69
C THR A 851 18.16 40.29 35.23
N GLU A 852 18.21 41.20 36.20
CA GLU A 852 17.03 41.88 36.73
C GLU A 852 16.30 42.73 35.69
N GLN A 853 17.06 43.52 34.92
CA GLN A 853 16.53 44.34 33.83
C GLN A 853 15.84 43.50 32.75
N LEU A 854 16.49 42.45 32.26
CA LEU A 854 15.92 41.53 31.29
C LEU A 854 14.71 40.78 31.87
N THR A 855 14.77 40.38 33.14
CA THR A 855 13.63 39.76 33.84
C THR A 855 12.41 40.68 33.86
N LYS A 856 12.60 41.98 34.14
CA LYS A 856 11.51 42.97 34.12
C LYS A 856 10.88 43.08 32.73
N ILE A 857 11.71 43.11 31.68
CA ILE A 857 11.23 43.14 30.29
C ILE A 857 10.47 41.86 29.95
N CYS A 858 11.00 40.68 30.30
CA CYS A 858 10.31 39.41 30.11
C CYS A 858 8.95 39.39 30.82
N CYS A 859 8.89 39.85 32.06
CA CYS A 859 7.64 39.92 32.81
C CYS A 859 6.63 40.87 32.15
N ASP A 860 7.06 41.96 31.52
CA ASP A 860 6.16 42.90 30.83
C ASP A 860 5.63 42.32 29.50
N ILE A 861 6.46 41.59 28.77
CA ILE A 861 6.09 40.87 27.54
C ILE A 861 5.04 39.79 27.84
N TRP A 862 5.31 38.93 28.81
CA TRP A 862 4.47 37.77 29.12
C TRP A 862 3.74 37.96 30.45
N LYS A 863 3.05 39.09 30.65
CA LYS A 863 2.17 39.34 31.81
C LYS A 863 0.77 38.74 31.66
N ASP A 864 0.14 38.53 32.81
CA ASP A 864 -1.30 38.28 32.94
C ASP A 864 -1.96 39.65 32.74
N ASN A 865 -2.72 39.83 31.66
CA ASN A 865 -3.23 41.15 31.23
C ASN A 865 -4.13 41.81 32.28
#